data_AF-A0A933QW03-F1
#
_entry.id   AF-A0A933QW03-F1
#
_cell.length_a   1.000
_cell.length_b   1.000
_cell.length_c   1.000
_cell.angle_alpha   90.00
_cell.angle_beta   90.00
_cell.angle_gamma   90.00
#
_symmetry.space_group_name_H-M   'P 1'
#
loop_
_entity.id
_entity.type
_entity.pdbx_description
1 polymer ?
#
loop_
_entity_poly.entity_id
_entity_poly.type
_entity_poly.pdbx_seq_one_letter_code
_entity_poly.pdbx_strand_id
1 'polypeptide(L)'
;MKHIRWQLLIAVVGIAFLSVVLGYLALNTNSVERADFGGTYTEGLAGRPNAINPIFSQYNDVDRDIASLVFNGLTRSSENGTIQSDLATSWSISPDGLIYTFTLRSNVYWHDDVPFTADDVLFTIHSIQDPTSKSPPDLSAFWRTVAVTAVDAGTVRFQLTQPYAPFLDYTTLGILPVHVLKDIAPSDLFQNPFNRRPIGTGPFMVSEMTLDHATLDANPRYYGPRPYLGRVLFKFYPDYESAFAAYQRDEIEGIARIQPAFVAKARSLENLTLYNARIAGYSLVYLNLSKPAFQDKSVRQALLYAIDRQRIINDLLQGQGLLAASPIAPGTWAYNSAVPQYPFDVEKAKSILDNAGWKDPGDGVRKKDQNVLSFNLTTIDDPTRVAMANEIAKSWQAIGIKATVQTVPSSLIVTSVLRPRQFDAVLYDWRTPSNDPDQYENWHQTQIPGATGLGQNYSGLNDRDVSEALENARRTSDQAKRAELYKQFQELFADRVPALLLYYPVYTYGVDKRVHDVQLAPMLAPSDRFRGVASWYLKTKRIAFSTDVGEPTAAPRPTAVLPTLPVVAPTQTSVAASPTAVASQPTVVVVVVVATPQASPSPSTAPTSQCASLAGIIKSPATDSNVSGIIEIRGDAGRPNMSYWKLEYRVDSNPYYAQLVRSDVPVTDSVLSLWATKTVPNGVYWLQLTVVDNTGNFGTPCQIRVNVAN
;
A
#
# COMPACT_ATOMS: atom_id res chain seq x y z
N MET A 1 43.09 -76.35 19.45
CA MET A 1 41.72 -75.81 19.57
C MET A 1 41.62 -74.36 20.07
N LYS A 2 42.52 -73.85 20.93
CA LYS A 2 42.46 -72.43 21.39
C LYS A 2 42.66 -71.39 20.27
N HIS A 3 43.54 -71.64 19.29
CA HIS A 3 43.79 -70.70 18.18
C HIS A 3 42.61 -70.55 17.20
N ILE A 4 41.86 -71.64 16.95
CA ILE A 4 40.69 -71.63 16.05
C ILE A 4 39.53 -70.80 16.61
N ARG A 5 39.35 -70.79 17.95
CA ARG A 5 38.31 -69.98 18.60
C ARG A 5 38.54 -68.49 18.42
N TRP A 6 39.80 -68.05 18.41
CA TRP A 6 40.13 -66.63 18.24
C TRP A 6 39.96 -66.17 16.79
N GLN A 7 40.34 -67.01 15.83
CA GLN A 7 40.09 -66.76 14.40
C GLN A 7 38.59 -66.69 14.07
N LEU A 8 37.78 -67.58 14.67
CA LEU A 8 36.32 -67.53 14.52
C LEU A 8 35.70 -66.27 15.12
N LEU A 9 36.17 -65.83 16.30
CA LEU A 9 35.67 -64.58 16.88
C LEU A 9 36.01 -63.38 15.99
N ILE A 10 37.24 -63.28 15.50
CA ILE A 10 37.67 -62.19 14.61
C ILE A 10 36.84 -62.21 13.30
N ALA A 11 36.56 -63.38 12.74
CA ALA A 11 35.71 -63.51 11.56
C ALA A 11 34.27 -63.05 11.83
N VAL A 12 33.67 -63.44 12.96
CA VAL A 12 32.31 -63.03 13.34
C VAL A 12 32.24 -61.52 13.58
N VAL A 13 33.23 -60.95 14.29
CA VAL A 13 33.31 -59.50 14.50
C VAL A 13 33.52 -58.75 13.19
N GLY A 14 34.36 -59.28 12.29
CA GLY A 14 34.57 -58.72 10.96
C GLY A 14 33.32 -58.75 10.09
N ILE A 15 32.55 -59.84 10.12
CA ILE A 15 31.26 -59.95 9.41
C ILE A 15 30.24 -58.98 10.02
N ALA A 16 30.14 -58.90 11.35
CA ALA A 16 29.24 -57.96 12.01
C ALA A 16 29.59 -56.51 11.67
N PHE A 17 30.87 -56.15 11.72
CA PHE A 17 31.35 -54.82 11.33
C PHE A 17 31.06 -54.52 9.86
N LEU A 18 31.37 -55.45 8.95
CA LEU A 18 31.08 -55.31 7.52
C LEU A 18 29.57 -55.18 7.27
N SER A 19 28.74 -55.91 8.01
CA SER A 19 27.28 -55.83 7.89
C SER A 19 26.74 -54.48 8.36
N VAL A 20 27.32 -53.91 9.44
CA VAL A 20 27.00 -52.55 9.91
C VAL A 20 27.44 -51.50 8.89
N VAL A 21 28.66 -51.62 8.33
CA VAL A 21 29.17 -50.69 7.32
C VAL A 21 28.36 -50.78 6.03
N LEU A 22 28.06 -51.99 5.54
CA LEU A 22 27.21 -52.19 4.37
C LEU A 22 25.77 -51.72 4.61
N GLY A 23 25.22 -51.95 5.81
CA GLY A 23 23.91 -51.42 6.21
C GLY A 23 23.89 -49.89 6.25
N TYR A 24 24.92 -49.26 6.80
CA TYR A 24 25.09 -47.80 6.83
C TYR A 24 25.23 -47.22 5.42
N LEU A 25 26.07 -47.84 4.57
CA LEU A 25 26.22 -47.44 3.17
C LEU A 25 24.90 -47.62 2.41
N ALA A 26 24.23 -48.77 2.53
CA ALA A 26 22.96 -49.03 1.86
C ALA A 26 21.86 -48.06 2.31
N LEU A 27 21.80 -47.69 3.60
CA LEU A 27 20.86 -46.68 4.11
C LEU A 27 21.21 -45.29 3.57
N ASN A 28 22.49 -44.91 3.51
CA ASN A 28 22.88 -43.58 3.02
C ASN A 28 22.82 -43.45 1.50
N THR A 29 23.06 -44.52 0.73
CA THR A 29 23.01 -44.47 -0.73
C THR A 29 21.59 -44.69 -1.26
N ASN A 30 20.75 -45.45 -0.54
CA ASN A 30 19.39 -45.78 -0.98
C ASN A 30 18.28 -45.03 -0.22
N SER A 31 18.59 -43.96 0.52
CA SER A 31 17.56 -43.10 1.10
C SER A 31 17.71 -41.64 0.68
N VAL A 32 16.57 -40.95 0.62
CA VAL A 32 16.51 -39.50 0.40
C VAL A 32 15.80 -38.84 1.57
N GLU A 33 16.28 -37.67 1.96
CA GLU A 33 15.58 -36.82 2.91
C GLU A 33 14.41 -36.14 2.21
N ARG A 34 13.25 -36.22 2.83
CA ARG A 34 12.02 -35.56 2.40
C ARG A 34 11.47 -34.71 3.53
N ALA A 35 10.73 -33.67 3.16
CA ALA A 35 9.98 -32.86 4.10
C ALA A 35 9.06 -33.73 4.97
N ASP A 36 8.98 -33.41 6.25
CA ASP A 36 8.07 -34.03 7.20
C ASP A 36 7.29 -32.98 8.00
N PHE A 37 6.11 -33.38 8.48
CA PHE A 37 5.20 -32.46 9.16
C PHE A 37 5.64 -32.13 10.60
N GLY A 38 5.42 -30.89 11.00
CA GLY A 38 5.66 -30.37 12.34
C GLY A 38 6.83 -29.38 12.43
N GLY A 39 7.20 -29.04 13.66
CA GLY A 39 8.15 -27.97 13.94
C GLY A 39 7.45 -26.62 14.14
N THR A 40 8.17 -25.71 14.79
CA THR A 40 7.75 -24.34 15.06
C THR A 40 8.75 -23.41 14.41
N TYR A 41 8.28 -22.58 13.48
CA TYR A 41 9.08 -21.52 12.90
C TYR A 41 8.86 -20.22 13.67
N THR A 42 9.91 -19.62 14.23
CA THR A 42 9.83 -18.37 15.01
C THR A 42 10.38 -17.20 14.22
N GLU A 43 9.59 -16.16 14.03
CA GLU A 43 9.99 -14.96 13.30
C GLU A 43 9.86 -13.71 14.17
N GLY A 44 10.88 -12.85 14.14
CA GLY A 44 10.85 -11.54 14.78
C GLY A 44 10.21 -10.49 13.87
N LEU A 45 9.13 -9.86 14.35
CA LEU A 45 8.45 -8.75 13.70
C LEU A 45 8.74 -7.45 14.46
N ALA A 46 9.03 -6.38 13.72
CA ALA A 46 9.17 -5.03 14.28
C ALA A 46 7.78 -4.35 14.34
N GLY A 47 7.35 -3.99 15.55
CA GLY A 47 6.02 -3.50 15.85
C GLY A 47 5.18 -4.51 16.61
N ARG A 48 3.93 -4.13 16.92
CA ARG A 48 2.93 -4.96 17.61
C ARG A 48 1.63 -4.96 16.80
N PRO A 49 0.81 -6.03 16.86
CA PRO A 49 -0.47 -6.05 16.19
C PRO A 49 -1.44 -5.07 16.86
N ASN A 50 -2.39 -4.57 16.07
CA ASN A 50 -3.46 -3.69 16.52
C ASN A 50 -4.82 -4.26 16.13
N ALA A 51 -5.03 -4.48 14.82
CA ALA A 51 -6.26 -5.04 14.30
C ALA A 51 -5.98 -6.07 13.18
N ILE A 52 -5.92 -7.36 13.53
CA ILE A 52 -5.71 -8.45 12.57
C ILE A 52 -7.03 -8.72 11.83
N ASN A 53 -7.26 -7.91 10.80
CA ASN A 53 -8.46 -7.91 9.97
C ASN A 53 -8.08 -7.45 8.57
N PRO A 54 -8.43 -8.18 7.49
CA PRO A 54 -8.04 -7.83 6.13
C PRO A 54 -8.41 -6.39 5.72
N ILE A 55 -9.54 -5.86 6.22
CA ILE A 55 -10.00 -4.49 5.91
C ILE A 55 -9.06 -3.43 6.50
N PHE A 56 -8.47 -3.69 7.67
CA PHE A 56 -7.70 -2.70 8.44
C PHE A 56 -6.20 -2.96 8.44
N SER A 57 -5.78 -4.16 8.07
CA SER A 57 -4.40 -4.63 8.17
C SER A 57 -3.38 -3.73 7.46
N GLN A 58 -3.78 -2.98 6.44
CA GLN A 58 -2.88 -2.04 5.75
C GLN A 58 -2.38 -0.87 6.62
N TYR A 59 -2.99 -0.62 7.78
CA TYR A 59 -2.50 0.40 8.73
C TYR A 59 -1.25 -0.06 9.50
N ASN A 60 -0.95 -1.36 9.51
CA ASN A 60 0.11 -1.94 10.31
C ASN A 60 0.69 -3.20 9.66
N ASP A 61 1.99 -3.17 9.35
CA ASP A 61 2.66 -4.29 8.68
C ASP A 61 2.54 -5.61 9.47
N VAL A 62 2.54 -5.57 10.81
CA VAL A 62 2.37 -6.76 11.67
C VAL A 62 0.98 -7.37 11.52
N ASP A 63 -0.06 -6.53 11.46
CA ASP A 63 -1.43 -7.01 11.24
C ASP A 63 -1.58 -7.65 9.87
N ARG A 64 -0.94 -7.08 8.84
CA ARG A 64 -0.96 -7.63 7.48
C ARG A 64 -0.20 -8.94 7.36
N ASP A 65 0.94 -9.07 8.05
CA ASP A 65 1.70 -10.32 8.10
C ASP A 65 0.85 -11.46 8.68
N ILE A 66 0.22 -11.24 9.84
CA ILE A 66 -0.63 -12.25 10.46
C ILE A 66 -1.90 -12.50 9.63
N ALA A 67 -2.56 -11.43 9.14
CA ALA A 67 -3.77 -11.56 8.34
C ALA A 67 -3.55 -12.37 7.06
N SER A 68 -2.37 -12.27 6.42
CA SER A 68 -2.04 -13.02 5.20
C SER A 68 -1.96 -14.54 5.40
N LEU A 69 -1.75 -14.99 6.64
CA LEU A 69 -1.73 -16.41 7.00
C LEU A 69 -3.11 -16.92 7.45
N VAL A 70 -3.97 -16.01 7.91
CA VAL A 70 -5.26 -16.32 8.52
C VAL A 70 -6.41 -16.20 7.51
N PHE A 71 -6.35 -15.27 6.57
CA PHE A 71 -7.46 -14.97 5.66
C PHE A 71 -7.06 -15.18 4.19
N ASN A 72 -8.02 -15.62 3.38
CA ASN A 72 -7.90 -15.70 1.92
C ASN A 72 -8.89 -14.75 1.24
N GLY A 73 -8.52 -14.24 0.07
CA GLY A 73 -9.41 -13.50 -0.83
C GLY A 73 -10.10 -14.43 -1.84
N LEU A 74 -10.99 -13.87 -2.66
CA LEU A 74 -11.56 -14.61 -3.80
C LEU A 74 -10.47 -15.04 -4.77
N THR A 75 -9.49 -14.18 -4.95
CA THR A 75 -8.29 -14.40 -5.75
C THR A 75 -7.04 -14.18 -4.90
N ARG A 76 -5.89 -14.51 -5.48
CA ARG A 76 -4.57 -14.24 -4.90
C ARG A 76 -3.60 -13.83 -5.99
N SER A 77 -2.59 -13.07 -5.63
CA SER A 77 -1.51 -12.72 -6.55
C SER A 77 -0.47 -13.84 -6.63
N SER A 78 -0.10 -14.21 -7.84
CA SER A 78 0.99 -15.15 -8.10
C SER A 78 2.35 -14.48 -7.94
N GLU A 79 3.42 -15.28 -8.00
CA GLU A 79 4.81 -14.84 -7.95
C GLU A 79 5.19 -13.83 -9.04
N ASN A 80 4.54 -13.87 -10.22
CA ASN A 80 4.81 -12.93 -11.31
C ASN A 80 3.82 -11.73 -11.34
N GLY A 81 3.01 -11.57 -10.30
CA GLY A 81 2.03 -10.49 -10.19
C GLY A 81 0.76 -10.71 -11.00
N THR A 82 0.51 -11.91 -11.53
CA THR A 82 -0.78 -12.24 -12.15
C THR A 82 -1.79 -12.71 -11.10
N ILE A 83 -3.07 -12.41 -11.33
CA ILE A 83 -4.14 -12.87 -10.46
C ILE A 83 -4.49 -14.34 -10.74
N GLN A 84 -4.59 -15.12 -9.67
CA GLN A 84 -4.96 -16.52 -9.66
C GLN A 84 -6.17 -16.77 -8.77
N SER A 85 -6.88 -17.85 -9.01
CA SER A 85 -7.96 -18.34 -8.16
C SER A 85 -7.48 -18.68 -6.75
N ASP A 86 -8.33 -18.41 -5.76
CA ASP A 86 -8.13 -18.80 -4.36
C ASP A 86 -9.43 -19.35 -3.75
N LEU A 87 -10.20 -18.55 -3.02
CA LEU A 87 -11.55 -18.93 -2.55
C LEU A 87 -12.55 -19.09 -3.71
N ALA A 88 -12.33 -18.40 -4.83
CA ALA A 88 -13.04 -18.67 -6.07
C ALA A 88 -12.28 -19.68 -6.93
N THR A 89 -12.99 -20.61 -7.58
CA THR A 89 -12.41 -21.56 -8.53
C THR A 89 -12.18 -20.92 -9.91
N SER A 90 -13.04 -19.98 -10.30
CA SER A 90 -13.04 -19.32 -11.60
C SER A 90 -13.85 -18.03 -11.58
N TRP A 91 -13.67 -17.18 -12.59
CA TRP A 91 -14.51 -16.03 -12.85
C TRP A 91 -14.71 -15.78 -14.35
N SER A 92 -15.79 -15.08 -14.69
CA SER A 92 -16.06 -14.59 -16.04
C SER A 92 -16.30 -13.09 -16.03
N ILE A 93 -15.84 -12.39 -17.08
CA ILE A 93 -16.01 -10.95 -17.28
C ILE A 93 -16.94 -10.75 -18.47
N SER A 94 -17.95 -9.89 -18.34
CA SER A 94 -18.84 -9.54 -19.46
C SER A 94 -18.08 -8.80 -20.60
N PRO A 95 -18.58 -8.83 -21.85
CA PRO A 95 -17.90 -8.18 -22.98
C PRO A 95 -17.68 -6.67 -22.81
N ASP A 96 -18.54 -5.99 -22.07
CA ASP A 96 -18.41 -4.57 -21.73
C ASP A 96 -17.47 -4.30 -20.55
N GLY A 97 -16.95 -5.33 -19.87
CA GLY A 97 -16.06 -5.21 -18.73
C GLY A 97 -16.72 -4.73 -17.43
N LEU A 98 -18.06 -4.72 -17.36
CA LEU A 98 -18.81 -4.18 -16.23
C LEU A 98 -19.23 -5.24 -15.20
N ILE A 99 -19.39 -6.50 -15.61
CA ILE A 99 -19.89 -7.58 -14.75
C ILE A 99 -18.83 -8.64 -14.57
N TYR A 100 -18.50 -8.93 -13.31
CA TYR A 100 -17.59 -10.02 -12.92
C TYR A 100 -18.38 -11.04 -12.11
N THR A 101 -18.44 -12.29 -12.59
CA THR A 101 -19.12 -13.38 -11.88
C THR A 101 -18.09 -14.41 -11.42
N PHE A 102 -18.05 -14.67 -10.12
CA PHE A 102 -17.14 -15.61 -9.48
C PHE A 102 -17.88 -16.88 -9.05
N THR A 103 -17.28 -18.03 -9.32
CA THR A 103 -17.70 -19.33 -8.78
C THR A 103 -16.85 -19.66 -7.56
N LEU A 104 -17.48 -19.87 -6.41
CA LEU A 104 -16.84 -20.13 -5.13
C LEU A 104 -16.51 -21.61 -4.96
N ARG A 105 -15.43 -21.88 -4.22
CA ARG A 105 -15.00 -23.22 -3.85
C ARG A 105 -15.92 -23.79 -2.76
N SER A 106 -16.45 -25.01 -2.98
CA SER A 106 -17.43 -25.63 -2.07
C SER A 106 -16.84 -26.35 -0.86
N ASN A 107 -15.54 -26.63 -0.85
CA ASN A 107 -14.84 -27.35 0.23
C ASN A 107 -14.03 -26.44 1.15
N VAL A 108 -14.45 -25.19 1.32
CA VAL A 108 -13.82 -24.22 2.22
C VAL A 108 -14.58 -24.15 3.54
N TYR A 109 -13.83 -24.23 4.63
CA TYR A 109 -14.34 -24.07 5.98
C TYR A 109 -13.56 -22.96 6.68
N TRP A 110 -14.29 -22.18 7.47
CA TRP A 110 -13.71 -21.30 8.48
C TRP A 110 -12.97 -22.12 9.54
N HIS A 111 -12.07 -21.49 10.29
CA HIS A 111 -11.30 -22.14 11.36
C HIS A 111 -12.15 -22.75 12.47
N ASP A 112 -13.44 -22.39 12.55
CA ASP A 112 -14.44 -22.92 13.47
C ASP A 112 -15.42 -23.93 12.81
N ASP A 113 -15.01 -24.53 11.70
CA ASP A 113 -15.72 -25.59 10.97
C ASP A 113 -17.00 -25.16 10.22
N VAL A 114 -17.36 -23.87 10.24
CA VAL A 114 -18.50 -23.33 9.48
C VAL A 114 -18.14 -23.24 7.98
N PRO A 115 -19.02 -23.64 7.05
CA PRO A 115 -18.74 -23.53 5.61
C PRO A 115 -18.69 -22.06 5.15
N PHE A 116 -17.74 -21.74 4.27
CA PHE A 116 -17.66 -20.45 3.59
C PHE A 116 -18.68 -20.35 2.45
N THR A 117 -19.37 -19.22 2.33
CA THR A 117 -20.41 -18.99 1.31
C THR A 117 -20.36 -17.60 0.70
N ALA A 118 -21.21 -17.36 -0.31
CA ALA A 118 -21.42 -16.03 -0.90
C ALA A 118 -21.80 -14.95 0.13
N ASP A 119 -22.49 -15.32 1.23
CA ASP A 119 -22.94 -14.37 2.25
C ASP A 119 -21.75 -13.71 2.99
N ASP A 120 -20.65 -14.45 3.17
CA ASP A 120 -19.41 -13.92 3.76
C ASP A 120 -18.80 -12.82 2.88
N VAL A 121 -18.85 -13.02 1.57
CA VAL A 121 -18.34 -12.05 0.58
C VAL A 121 -19.20 -10.80 0.61
N LEU A 122 -20.53 -10.95 0.57
CA LEU A 122 -21.46 -9.82 0.63
C LEU A 122 -21.28 -9.02 1.93
N PHE A 123 -21.21 -9.70 3.07
CA PHE A 123 -20.98 -9.07 4.37
C PHE A 123 -19.69 -8.26 4.40
N THR A 124 -18.60 -8.83 3.90
CA THR A 124 -17.29 -8.17 3.89
C THR A 124 -17.34 -6.89 3.06
N ILE A 125 -17.89 -6.96 1.86
CA ILE A 125 -17.95 -5.81 0.95
C ILE A 125 -18.91 -4.74 1.48
N HIS A 126 -20.08 -5.12 2.02
CA HIS A 126 -20.99 -4.17 2.65
C HIS A 126 -20.38 -3.49 3.87
N SER A 127 -19.58 -4.20 4.68
CA SER A 127 -18.85 -3.63 5.82
C SER A 127 -17.82 -2.56 5.40
N ILE A 128 -17.26 -2.68 4.19
CA ILE A 128 -16.35 -1.67 3.62
C ILE A 128 -17.13 -0.49 3.03
N GLN A 129 -18.26 -0.78 2.40
CA GLN A 129 -19.13 0.23 1.78
C GLN A 129 -19.82 1.13 2.80
N ASP A 130 -20.06 0.63 4.00
CA ASP A 130 -20.73 1.37 5.07
C ASP A 130 -20.02 2.72 5.34
N PRO A 131 -20.76 3.86 5.38
CA PRO A 131 -20.19 5.18 5.64
C PRO A 131 -19.55 5.34 7.02
N THR A 132 -19.96 4.54 8.01
CA THR A 132 -19.46 4.57 9.39
C THR A 132 -18.21 3.71 9.58
N SER A 133 -17.89 2.86 8.59
CA SER A 133 -16.72 1.99 8.59
C SER A 133 -15.42 2.75 8.78
N LYS A 134 -14.49 2.17 9.55
CA LYS A 134 -13.13 2.70 9.75
C LYS A 134 -12.13 2.19 8.71
N SER A 135 -12.64 1.57 7.63
CA SER A 135 -11.82 1.13 6.52
C SER A 135 -11.05 2.29 5.89
N PRO A 136 -9.91 2.03 5.25
CA PRO A 136 -9.16 3.02 4.51
C PRO A 136 -10.05 3.85 3.57
N PRO A 137 -9.94 5.19 3.58
CA PRO A 137 -10.82 6.04 2.79
C PRO A 137 -10.85 5.68 1.31
N ASP A 138 -9.69 5.45 0.69
CA ASP A 138 -9.57 5.14 -0.74
C ASP A 138 -10.19 3.76 -1.07
N LEU A 139 -10.01 2.77 -0.19
CA LEU A 139 -10.62 1.45 -0.33
C LEU A 139 -12.16 1.54 -0.27
N SER A 140 -12.69 2.26 0.73
CA SER A 140 -14.15 2.43 0.87
C SER A 140 -14.77 3.24 -0.26
N ALA A 141 -14.07 4.30 -0.71
CA ALA A 141 -14.52 5.12 -1.83
C ALA A 141 -14.64 4.28 -3.09
N PHE A 142 -13.67 3.40 -3.37
CA PHE A 142 -13.72 2.47 -4.49
C PHE A 142 -14.89 1.48 -4.36
N TRP A 143 -14.98 0.74 -3.25
CA TRP A 143 -16.00 -0.31 -3.09
C TRP A 143 -17.43 0.23 -3.07
N ARG A 144 -17.67 1.48 -2.65
CA ARG A 144 -18.99 2.14 -2.78
C ARG A 144 -19.46 2.30 -4.22
N THR A 145 -18.56 2.23 -5.19
CA THR A 145 -18.90 2.30 -6.63
C THR A 145 -19.21 0.92 -7.24
N VAL A 146 -19.03 -0.16 -6.49
CA VAL A 146 -19.20 -1.54 -6.98
C VAL A 146 -20.42 -2.16 -6.32
N ALA A 147 -21.41 -2.60 -7.10
CA ALA A 147 -22.51 -3.40 -6.54
C ALA A 147 -22.07 -4.86 -6.40
N VAL A 148 -22.48 -5.52 -5.32
CA VAL A 148 -22.21 -6.95 -5.06
C VAL A 148 -23.53 -7.68 -4.79
N THR A 149 -23.68 -8.87 -5.37
CA THR A 149 -24.88 -9.71 -5.23
C THR A 149 -24.50 -11.19 -5.14
N ALA A 150 -25.22 -11.95 -4.32
CA ALA A 150 -25.17 -13.40 -4.32
C ALA A 150 -26.20 -13.90 -5.34
N VAL A 151 -25.76 -14.66 -6.35
CA VAL A 151 -26.67 -15.34 -7.28
C VAL A 151 -27.22 -16.61 -6.63
N ASP A 152 -26.36 -17.30 -5.91
CA ASP A 152 -26.64 -18.43 -5.04
C ASP A 152 -25.50 -18.55 -4.00
N ALA A 153 -25.54 -19.57 -3.12
CA ALA A 153 -24.54 -19.75 -2.06
C ALA A 153 -23.10 -19.94 -2.57
N GLY A 154 -22.92 -20.38 -3.81
CA GLY A 154 -21.63 -20.64 -4.45
C GLY A 154 -21.26 -19.65 -5.54
N THR A 155 -22.03 -18.58 -5.74
CA THR A 155 -21.83 -17.66 -6.88
C THR A 155 -22.03 -16.21 -6.47
N VAL A 156 -21.01 -15.39 -6.66
CA VAL A 156 -21.04 -13.94 -6.39
C VAL A 156 -20.86 -13.16 -7.68
N ARG A 157 -21.65 -12.10 -7.84
CA ARG A 157 -21.54 -11.17 -8.97
C ARG A 157 -21.24 -9.76 -8.48
N PHE A 158 -20.22 -9.17 -9.09
CA PHE A 158 -19.87 -7.76 -8.95
C PHE A 158 -20.27 -6.99 -10.22
N GLN A 159 -20.78 -5.78 -10.04
CA GLN A 159 -21.12 -4.87 -11.12
C GLN A 159 -20.44 -3.52 -10.87
N LEU A 160 -19.62 -3.11 -11.83
CA LEU A 160 -18.87 -1.86 -11.82
C LEU A 160 -19.67 -0.79 -12.57
N THR A 161 -19.44 0.47 -12.23
CA THR A 161 -20.01 1.63 -12.93
C THR A 161 -19.29 1.95 -14.25
N GLN A 162 -18.05 1.47 -14.41
CA GLN A 162 -17.23 1.65 -15.59
C GLN A 162 -16.25 0.48 -15.74
N PRO A 163 -15.78 0.18 -16.97
CA PRO A 163 -14.80 -0.90 -17.16
C PRO A 163 -13.50 -0.57 -16.43
N TYR A 164 -13.04 -1.49 -15.59
CA TYR A 164 -11.83 -1.33 -14.80
C TYR A 164 -11.08 -2.66 -14.68
N ALA A 165 -10.10 -2.88 -15.55
CA ALA A 165 -9.33 -4.12 -15.61
C ALA A 165 -8.57 -4.45 -14.30
N PRO A 166 -8.02 -3.48 -13.54
CA PRO A 166 -7.39 -3.75 -12.24
C PRO A 166 -8.35 -4.23 -11.14
N PHE A 167 -9.67 -4.35 -11.39
CA PHE A 167 -10.64 -4.78 -10.38
C PHE A 167 -10.30 -6.14 -9.74
N LEU A 168 -9.70 -7.07 -10.50
CA LEU A 168 -9.33 -8.39 -9.99
C LEU A 168 -8.38 -8.30 -8.79
N ASP A 169 -7.47 -7.32 -8.75
CA ASP A 169 -6.54 -7.14 -7.63
C ASP A 169 -7.27 -6.78 -6.33
N TYR A 170 -8.39 -6.06 -6.39
CA TYR A 170 -9.21 -5.75 -5.21
C TYR A 170 -9.89 -7.00 -4.64
N THR A 171 -10.06 -8.06 -5.45
CA THR A 171 -10.62 -9.33 -4.99
C THR A 171 -9.61 -10.24 -4.27
N THR A 172 -8.36 -9.77 -4.13
CA THR A 172 -7.36 -10.40 -3.25
C THR A 172 -7.56 -10.07 -1.78
N LEU A 173 -8.42 -9.09 -1.48
CA LEU A 173 -8.80 -8.74 -0.12
C LEU A 173 -9.40 -9.95 0.62
N GLY A 174 -8.88 -10.23 1.81
CA GLY A 174 -9.37 -11.32 2.64
C GLY A 174 -10.83 -11.17 3.05
N ILE A 175 -11.57 -12.27 3.03
CA ILE A 175 -13.00 -12.31 3.39
C ILE A 175 -13.18 -12.48 4.90
N LEU A 176 -14.24 -11.90 5.46
CA LEU A 176 -14.62 -11.96 6.88
C LEU A 176 -15.81 -12.91 7.12
N PRO A 177 -15.85 -13.59 8.30
CA PRO A 177 -16.91 -14.55 8.63
C PRO A 177 -18.20 -13.85 9.06
N VAL A 178 -19.24 -13.92 8.23
CA VAL A 178 -20.53 -13.26 8.54
C VAL A 178 -21.18 -13.87 9.78
N HIS A 179 -21.04 -15.17 10.01
CA HIS A 179 -21.66 -15.85 11.15
C HIS A 179 -21.12 -15.39 12.51
N VAL A 180 -19.90 -14.83 12.54
CA VAL A 180 -19.28 -14.26 13.76
C VAL A 180 -19.55 -12.76 13.88
N LEU A 181 -19.56 -12.04 12.75
CA LEU A 181 -19.47 -10.58 12.75
C LEU A 181 -20.77 -9.85 12.37
N LYS A 182 -21.82 -10.56 11.95
CA LYS A 182 -23.09 -9.96 11.50
C LYS A 182 -23.75 -8.98 12.49
N ASP A 183 -23.55 -9.20 13.79
CA ASP A 183 -24.16 -8.40 14.85
C ASP A 183 -23.26 -7.22 15.30
N ILE A 184 -22.10 -7.04 14.65
CA ILE A 184 -21.15 -5.97 14.95
C ILE A 184 -21.31 -4.85 13.93
N ALA A 185 -21.55 -3.63 14.41
CA ALA A 185 -21.62 -2.46 13.54
C ALA A 185 -20.27 -2.22 12.82
N PRO A 186 -20.27 -1.84 11.53
CA PRO A 186 -19.03 -1.54 10.79
C PRO A 186 -18.14 -0.48 11.45
N SER A 187 -18.72 0.47 12.19
CA SER A 187 -17.98 1.47 12.98
C SER A 187 -17.12 0.88 14.09
N ASP A 188 -17.54 -0.27 14.64
CA ASP A 188 -16.98 -0.88 15.84
C ASP A 188 -16.04 -2.04 15.49
N LEU A 189 -16.08 -2.53 14.24
CA LEU A 189 -15.23 -3.64 13.76
C LEU A 189 -13.74 -3.41 14.02
N PHE A 190 -13.23 -2.17 13.93
CA PHE A 190 -11.81 -1.88 14.13
C PHE A 190 -11.33 -2.17 15.57
N GLN A 191 -12.17 -1.94 16.57
CA GLN A 191 -11.85 -2.16 17.99
C GLN A 191 -12.38 -3.50 18.52
N ASN A 192 -13.02 -4.30 17.66
CA ASN A 192 -13.66 -5.51 18.08
C ASN A 192 -12.64 -6.57 18.57
N PRO A 193 -12.92 -7.30 19.66
CA PRO A 193 -12.05 -8.37 20.17
C PRO A 193 -11.72 -9.47 19.14
N PHE A 194 -12.56 -9.67 18.11
CA PHE A 194 -12.28 -10.55 16.97
C PHE A 194 -10.88 -10.31 16.38
N ASN A 195 -10.44 -9.06 16.31
CA ASN A 195 -9.16 -8.71 15.68
C ASN A 195 -7.93 -9.19 16.48
N ARG A 196 -8.11 -9.74 17.70
CA ARG A 196 -7.04 -10.39 18.49
C ARG A 196 -7.06 -11.91 18.36
N ARG A 197 -8.19 -12.49 17.99
CA ARG A 197 -8.40 -13.94 17.79
C ARG A 197 -9.23 -14.14 16.52
N PRO A 198 -8.70 -13.76 15.35
CA PRO A 198 -9.44 -13.82 14.11
C PRO A 198 -9.73 -15.27 13.71
N ILE A 199 -10.94 -15.49 13.19
CA ILE A 199 -11.35 -16.73 12.52
C ILE A 199 -11.28 -16.46 11.02
N GLY A 200 -10.51 -17.27 10.31
CA GLY A 200 -10.26 -17.12 8.88
C GLY A 200 -10.46 -18.41 8.10
N THR A 201 -10.04 -18.42 6.84
CA THR A 201 -10.03 -19.59 5.93
C THR A 201 -8.62 -20.03 5.55
N GLY A 202 -7.61 -19.33 6.08
CA GLY A 202 -6.20 -19.45 5.77
C GLY A 202 -5.52 -20.72 6.27
N PRO A 203 -4.26 -20.95 5.84
CA PRO A 203 -3.45 -22.11 6.20
C PRO A 203 -3.07 -22.17 7.68
N PHE A 204 -3.15 -21.06 8.41
CA PHE A 204 -2.85 -21.01 9.84
C PHE A 204 -3.95 -20.30 10.64
N MET A 205 -4.09 -20.69 11.90
CA MET A 205 -5.12 -20.21 12.83
C MET A 205 -4.43 -19.60 14.05
N VAL A 206 -4.86 -18.42 14.51
CA VAL A 206 -4.30 -17.81 15.72
C VAL A 206 -4.79 -18.58 16.95
N SER A 207 -3.89 -19.29 17.63
CA SER A 207 -4.20 -20.02 18.86
C SER A 207 -3.85 -19.25 20.12
N GLU A 208 -2.87 -18.36 20.06
CA GLU A 208 -2.50 -17.48 21.17
C GLU A 208 -2.09 -16.10 20.68
N MET A 209 -2.49 -15.07 21.44
CA MET A 209 -2.12 -13.68 21.19
C MET A 209 -1.83 -13.00 22.53
N THR A 210 -0.59 -12.58 22.72
CA THR A 210 -0.13 -11.80 23.88
C THR A 210 0.43 -10.46 23.43
N LEU A 211 0.90 -9.64 24.37
CA LEU A 211 1.58 -8.40 24.01
C LEU A 211 2.90 -8.66 23.28
N ASP A 212 3.60 -9.76 23.58
CA ASP A 212 4.98 -9.98 23.14
C ASP A 212 5.10 -11.03 22.03
N HIS A 213 4.07 -11.85 21.80
CA HIS A 213 4.06 -12.83 20.73
C HIS A 213 2.65 -13.22 20.26
N ALA A 214 2.58 -13.81 19.06
CA ALA A 214 1.42 -14.51 18.52
C ALA A 214 1.80 -15.92 18.08
N THR A 215 0.99 -16.91 18.48
CA THR A 215 1.15 -18.30 18.08
C THR A 215 0.06 -18.67 17.08
N LEU A 216 0.47 -19.21 15.94
CA LEU A 216 -0.39 -19.65 14.86
C LEU A 216 -0.20 -21.15 14.62
N ASP A 217 -1.26 -21.94 14.78
CA ASP A 217 -1.25 -23.38 14.51
C ASP A 217 -1.73 -23.67 13.07
N ALA A 218 -1.18 -24.69 12.42
CA ALA A 218 -1.60 -25.08 11.08
C ALA A 218 -3.07 -25.49 11.05
N ASN A 219 -3.82 -24.98 10.07
CA ASN A 219 -5.23 -25.31 9.86
C ASN A 219 -5.36 -26.75 9.32
N PRO A 220 -5.92 -27.70 10.11
CA PRO A 220 -6.02 -29.09 9.68
C PRO A 220 -7.05 -29.31 8.56
N ARG A 221 -7.95 -28.35 8.33
CA ARG A 221 -9.01 -28.37 7.30
C ARG A 221 -8.77 -27.37 6.17
N TYR A 222 -7.54 -26.88 6.01
CA TYR A 222 -7.21 -25.99 4.91
C TYR A 222 -7.53 -26.67 3.57
N TYR A 223 -8.24 -25.95 2.68
CA TYR A 223 -8.66 -26.49 1.38
C TYR A 223 -7.50 -26.65 0.38
N GLY A 224 -6.38 -25.96 0.64
CA GLY A 224 -5.14 -26.06 -0.13
C GLY A 224 -4.18 -27.12 0.41
N PRO A 225 -2.91 -27.10 -0.02
CA PRO A 225 -1.89 -27.99 0.52
C PRO A 225 -1.73 -27.81 2.02
N ARG A 226 -1.72 -28.92 2.78
CA ARG A 226 -1.47 -28.89 4.21
C ARG A 226 -0.06 -28.31 4.48
N PRO A 227 0.07 -27.28 5.34
CA PRO A 227 1.39 -26.76 5.71
C PRO A 227 2.27 -27.83 6.36
N TYR A 228 3.55 -27.88 5.98
CA TYR A 228 4.51 -28.76 6.66
C TYR A 228 4.83 -28.25 8.07
N LEU A 229 4.97 -26.93 8.26
CA LEU A 229 5.11 -26.34 9.59
C LEU A 229 3.87 -26.65 10.44
N GLY A 230 4.08 -27.14 11.66
CA GLY A 230 2.98 -27.32 12.62
C GLY A 230 2.53 -26.00 13.23
N ARG A 231 3.47 -25.06 13.37
CA ARG A 231 3.26 -23.78 14.05
C ARG A 231 4.15 -22.67 13.48
N VAL A 232 3.63 -21.45 13.45
CA VAL A 232 4.38 -20.21 13.26
C VAL A 232 4.26 -19.38 14.54
N LEU A 233 5.38 -18.91 15.07
CA LEU A 233 5.45 -18.07 16.26
C LEU A 233 6.03 -16.70 15.89
N PHE A 234 5.23 -15.65 15.97
CA PHE A 234 5.72 -14.29 15.80
C PHE A 234 6.11 -13.69 17.14
N LYS A 235 7.36 -13.23 17.28
CA LYS A 235 7.81 -12.43 18.43
C LYS A 235 7.86 -10.96 18.05
N PHE A 236 7.29 -10.11 18.91
CA PHE A 236 7.17 -8.67 18.65
C PHE A 236 8.32 -7.89 19.29
N TYR A 237 8.98 -7.06 18.48
CA TYR A 237 10.11 -6.22 18.88
C TYR A 237 9.80 -4.75 18.61
N PRO A 238 10.38 -3.80 19.35
CA PRO A 238 10.13 -2.37 19.11
C PRO A 238 10.62 -1.89 17.74
N ASP A 239 11.68 -2.50 17.19
CA ASP A 239 12.33 -2.13 15.94
C ASP A 239 13.06 -3.31 15.28
N TYR A 240 13.52 -3.12 14.05
CA TYR A 240 14.25 -4.13 13.29
C TYR A 240 15.64 -4.44 13.85
N GLU A 241 16.27 -3.50 14.56
CA GLU A 241 17.57 -3.71 15.20
C GLU A 241 17.46 -4.73 16.35
N SER A 242 16.43 -4.59 17.17
CA SER A 242 16.11 -5.50 18.27
C SER A 242 15.78 -6.90 17.76
N ALA A 243 15.00 -7.01 16.67
CA ALA A 243 14.74 -8.29 16.03
C ALA A 243 16.03 -8.92 15.47
N PHE A 244 16.89 -8.14 14.80
CA PHE A 244 18.19 -8.62 14.34
C PHE A 244 19.06 -9.12 15.49
N ALA A 245 19.11 -8.39 16.60
CA ALA A 245 19.87 -8.80 17.79
C ALA A 245 19.32 -10.07 18.44
N ALA A 246 17.99 -10.29 18.41
CA ALA A 246 17.38 -11.52 18.89
C ALA A 246 17.77 -12.75 18.06
N TYR A 247 17.88 -12.61 16.74
CA TYR A 247 18.42 -13.67 15.89
C TYR A 247 19.86 -14.01 16.29
N GLN A 248 20.70 -13.01 16.57
CA GLN A 248 22.09 -13.27 17.01
C GLN A 248 22.19 -13.98 18.38
N ARG A 249 21.11 -14.00 19.16
CA ARG A 249 21.00 -14.74 20.43
C ARG A 249 20.27 -16.07 20.28
N ASP A 250 20.05 -16.53 19.04
CA ASP A 250 19.31 -17.76 18.70
C ASP A 250 17.88 -17.78 19.25
N GLU A 251 17.25 -16.62 19.46
CA GLU A 251 15.88 -16.51 20.01
C GLU A 251 14.78 -16.64 18.93
N ILE A 252 15.14 -16.43 17.66
CA ILE A 252 14.25 -16.46 16.50
C ILE A 252 14.98 -17.10 15.31
N GLU A 253 14.24 -17.69 14.38
CA GLU A 253 14.78 -18.25 13.13
C GLU A 253 14.60 -17.32 11.93
N GLY A 254 13.70 -16.34 12.02
CA GLY A 254 13.41 -15.39 10.95
C GLY A 254 13.50 -13.95 11.37
N ILE A 255 14.02 -13.09 10.50
CA ILE A 255 13.99 -11.65 10.64
C ILE A 255 13.21 -11.10 9.45
N ALA A 256 12.01 -10.56 9.71
CA ALA A 256 11.11 -10.09 8.66
C ALA A 256 11.84 -9.21 7.64
N ARG A 257 12.62 -8.22 8.09
CA ARG A 257 13.37 -7.32 7.21
C ARG A 257 14.76 -6.99 7.74
N ILE A 258 15.77 -7.15 6.88
CA ILE A 258 17.12 -6.66 7.11
C ILE A 258 17.23 -5.24 6.54
N GLN A 259 17.46 -4.25 7.40
CA GLN A 259 17.71 -2.86 6.99
C GLN A 259 19.10 -2.70 6.34
N PRO A 260 19.29 -1.71 5.44
CA PRO A 260 20.56 -1.48 4.76
C PRO A 260 21.78 -1.48 5.69
N ALA A 261 21.66 -0.80 6.84
CA ALA A 261 22.72 -0.69 7.84
C ALA A 261 23.22 -2.04 8.39
N PHE A 262 22.38 -3.08 8.35
CA PHE A 262 22.70 -4.41 8.88
C PHE A 262 23.04 -5.44 7.80
N VAL A 263 22.94 -5.12 6.50
CA VAL A 263 23.16 -6.09 5.40
C VAL A 263 24.55 -6.72 5.46
N ALA A 264 25.60 -5.90 5.66
CA ALA A 264 26.97 -6.41 5.72
C ALA A 264 27.17 -7.39 6.90
N LYS A 265 26.64 -7.04 8.08
CA LYS A 265 26.68 -7.89 9.28
C LYS A 265 25.83 -9.15 9.12
N ALA A 266 24.68 -9.04 8.45
CA ALA A 266 23.80 -10.18 8.18
C ALA A 266 24.49 -11.19 7.24
N ARG A 267 25.22 -10.72 6.22
CA ARG A 267 25.99 -11.58 5.30
C ARG A 267 27.13 -12.34 5.98
N SER A 268 27.65 -11.85 7.10
CA SER A 268 28.71 -12.55 7.85
C SER A 268 28.19 -13.63 8.80
N LEU A 269 26.86 -13.76 8.98
CA LEU A 269 26.28 -14.78 9.84
C LEU A 269 26.14 -16.10 9.06
N GLU A 270 26.92 -17.12 9.44
CA GLU A 270 26.99 -18.38 8.69
C GLU A 270 25.67 -19.14 8.61
N ASN A 271 24.80 -19.01 9.61
CA ASN A 271 23.52 -19.72 9.67
C ASN A 271 22.35 -18.94 9.05
N LEU A 272 22.57 -17.69 8.61
CA LEU A 272 21.53 -16.83 8.06
C LEU A 272 21.57 -16.85 6.52
N THR A 273 20.43 -17.16 5.91
CA THR A 273 20.22 -17.02 4.46
C THR A 273 19.46 -15.73 4.19
N LEU A 274 19.97 -14.92 3.26
CA LEU A 274 19.33 -13.67 2.85
C LEU A 274 18.56 -13.86 1.55
N TYR A 275 17.24 -13.78 1.62
CA TYR A 275 16.36 -13.80 0.47
C TYR A 275 16.04 -12.37 0.05
N ASN A 276 16.20 -12.06 -1.23
CA ASN A 276 16.00 -10.71 -1.77
C ASN A 276 14.91 -10.73 -2.82
N ALA A 277 13.94 -9.83 -2.71
CA ALA A 277 12.90 -9.64 -3.71
C ALA A 277 12.64 -8.16 -3.95
N ARG A 278 12.30 -7.80 -5.19
CA ARG A 278 11.75 -6.47 -5.46
C ARG A 278 10.43 -6.32 -4.73
N ILE A 279 10.26 -5.22 -4.00
CA ILE A 279 8.97 -4.84 -3.45
C ILE A 279 8.35 -3.73 -4.29
N ALA A 280 7.03 -3.75 -4.43
CA ALA A 280 6.33 -2.92 -5.37
C ALA A 280 6.34 -1.44 -4.96
N GLY A 281 6.49 -0.57 -5.96
CA GLY A 281 6.81 0.84 -5.76
C GLY A 281 8.17 1.23 -6.35
N TYR A 282 8.54 2.48 -6.15
CA TYR A 282 9.80 3.06 -6.59
C TYR A 282 10.13 4.31 -5.78
N SER A 283 11.43 4.58 -5.65
CA SER A 283 11.96 5.83 -5.13
C SER A 283 12.13 6.84 -6.25
N LEU A 284 11.72 8.08 -5.99
CA LEU A 284 11.74 9.15 -6.98
C LEU A 284 11.95 10.53 -6.36
N VAL A 285 12.35 11.47 -7.19
CA VAL A 285 12.20 12.90 -6.93
C VAL A 285 11.02 13.43 -7.74
N TYR A 286 9.94 13.84 -7.06
CA TYR A 286 8.89 14.63 -7.68
C TYR A 286 9.43 16.02 -8.00
N LEU A 287 9.12 16.51 -9.20
CA LEU A 287 9.40 17.88 -9.63
C LEU A 287 8.08 18.60 -9.80
N ASN A 288 7.90 19.74 -9.15
CA ASN A 288 6.68 20.52 -9.32
C ASN A 288 6.72 21.28 -10.65
N LEU A 289 6.08 20.74 -11.69
CA LEU A 289 6.18 21.25 -13.06
C LEU A 289 5.56 22.64 -13.27
N SER A 290 4.86 23.20 -12.26
CA SER A 290 4.44 24.60 -12.30
C SER A 290 5.58 25.58 -11.98
N LYS A 291 6.69 25.12 -11.41
CA LYS A 291 7.84 25.96 -11.06
C LYS A 291 8.66 26.27 -12.32
N PRO A 292 9.11 27.53 -12.51
CA PRO A 292 9.84 27.92 -13.72
C PRO A 292 11.08 27.06 -14.00
N ALA A 293 11.81 26.65 -12.96
CA ALA A 293 13.00 25.79 -13.07
C ALA A 293 12.71 24.42 -13.72
N PHE A 294 11.48 23.90 -13.60
CA PHE A 294 11.12 22.56 -14.08
C PHE A 294 10.21 22.58 -15.31
N GLN A 295 9.86 23.75 -15.86
CA GLN A 295 9.09 23.82 -17.12
C GLN A 295 9.94 23.39 -18.32
N ASP A 296 11.25 23.72 -18.32
CA ASP A 296 12.19 23.32 -19.36
C ASP A 296 12.55 21.83 -19.23
N LYS A 297 12.16 21.03 -20.23
CA LYS A 297 12.45 19.59 -20.30
C LYS A 297 13.95 19.30 -20.21
N SER A 298 14.78 20.18 -20.78
CA SER A 298 16.25 20.04 -20.78
C SER A 298 16.81 20.06 -19.36
N VAL A 299 16.22 20.88 -18.47
CA VAL A 299 16.62 20.91 -17.05
C VAL A 299 16.27 19.59 -16.37
N ARG A 300 15.06 19.06 -16.59
CA ARG A 300 14.64 17.77 -16.00
C ARG A 300 15.53 16.62 -16.45
N GLN A 301 15.87 16.59 -17.73
CA GLN A 301 16.80 15.61 -18.30
C GLN A 301 18.21 15.74 -17.70
N ALA A 302 18.75 16.97 -17.62
CA ALA A 302 20.07 17.22 -17.04
C ALA A 302 20.14 16.83 -15.55
N LEU A 303 19.09 17.12 -14.77
CA LEU A 303 18.98 16.69 -13.37
C LEU A 303 19.06 15.16 -13.23
N LEU A 304 18.48 14.40 -14.16
CA LEU A 304 18.53 12.94 -14.14
C LEU A 304 19.92 12.40 -14.53
N TYR A 305 20.52 12.95 -15.59
CA TYR A 305 21.88 12.60 -16.04
C TYR A 305 22.93 12.87 -14.98
N ALA A 306 22.73 13.89 -14.14
CA ALA A 306 23.68 14.26 -13.10
C ALA A 306 23.68 13.34 -11.88
N ILE A 307 22.65 12.51 -11.67
CA ILE A 307 22.56 11.66 -10.47
C ILE A 307 23.21 10.30 -10.74
N ASP A 308 24.25 9.96 -9.98
CA ASP A 308 24.78 8.61 -9.94
C ASP A 308 23.89 7.69 -9.09
N ARG A 309 22.80 7.23 -9.71
CA ARG A 309 21.79 6.37 -9.07
C ARG A 309 22.37 5.03 -8.62
N GLN A 310 23.35 4.49 -9.34
CA GLN A 310 23.97 3.21 -8.99
C GLN A 310 24.85 3.36 -7.74
N ARG A 311 25.61 4.46 -7.64
CA ARG A 311 26.40 4.75 -6.44
C ARG A 311 25.52 4.96 -5.20
N ILE A 312 24.38 5.65 -5.33
CA ILE A 312 23.40 5.77 -4.24
C ILE A 312 22.93 4.39 -3.76
N ILE A 313 22.59 3.48 -4.69
CA ILE A 313 22.18 2.12 -4.36
C ILE A 313 23.30 1.35 -3.65
N ASN A 314 24.52 1.45 -4.14
CA ASN A 314 25.66 0.69 -3.59
C ASN A 314 26.05 1.20 -2.21
N ASP A 315 26.24 2.52 -2.07
CA ASP A 315 26.87 3.12 -0.90
C ASP A 315 25.86 3.31 0.24
N LEU A 316 24.66 3.83 -0.07
CA LEU A 316 23.64 4.15 0.94
C LEU A 316 22.67 2.99 1.19
N LEU A 317 22.35 2.20 0.17
CA LEU A 317 21.38 1.10 0.28
C LEU A 317 22.03 -0.29 0.34
N GLN A 318 23.36 -0.39 0.30
CA GLN A 318 24.10 -1.66 0.37
C GLN A 318 23.65 -2.68 -0.68
N GLY A 319 23.26 -2.19 -1.87
CA GLY A 319 22.74 -2.98 -2.98
C GLY A 319 21.24 -3.31 -2.90
N GLN A 320 20.50 -2.79 -1.92
CA GLN A 320 19.05 -3.03 -1.76
C GLN A 320 18.18 -2.15 -2.67
N GLY A 321 18.54 -2.06 -3.96
CA GLY A 321 17.77 -1.33 -4.95
C GLY A 321 18.12 -1.77 -6.37
N LEU A 322 17.16 -1.64 -7.29
CA LEU A 322 17.35 -1.86 -8.72
C LEU A 322 17.15 -0.54 -9.45
N LEU A 323 18.00 -0.20 -10.42
CA LEU A 323 17.86 1.05 -11.18
C LEU A 323 16.46 1.18 -11.81
N ALA A 324 15.80 2.31 -11.58
CA ALA A 324 14.49 2.59 -12.14
C ALA A 324 14.59 3.39 -13.43
N ALA A 325 14.06 2.83 -14.51
CA ALA A 325 13.97 3.50 -15.81
C ALA A 325 12.55 3.99 -16.12
N SER A 326 11.54 3.46 -15.43
CA SER A 326 10.12 3.61 -15.76
C SER A 326 9.27 3.44 -14.50
N PRO A 327 8.04 3.99 -14.43
CA PRO A 327 7.12 3.72 -13.33
C PRO A 327 6.62 2.26 -13.28
N ILE A 328 6.85 1.49 -14.34
CA ILE A 328 6.55 0.06 -14.40
C ILE A 328 7.86 -0.71 -14.31
N ALA A 329 7.93 -1.62 -13.33
CA ALA A 329 9.14 -2.35 -13.00
C ALA A 329 9.41 -3.55 -13.93
N PRO A 330 10.69 -3.95 -14.08
CA PRO A 330 11.06 -5.14 -14.84
C PRO A 330 10.46 -6.42 -14.24
N GLY A 331 10.29 -7.42 -15.10
CA GLY A 331 9.68 -8.71 -14.76
C GLY A 331 8.15 -8.72 -14.80
N THR A 332 7.50 -7.61 -15.15
CA THR A 332 6.05 -7.53 -15.35
C THR A 332 5.70 -7.66 -16.84
N TRP A 333 4.50 -8.14 -17.14
CA TRP A 333 4.00 -8.31 -18.52
C TRP A 333 3.84 -6.97 -19.27
N ALA A 334 3.77 -5.85 -18.55
CA ALA A 334 3.62 -4.50 -19.09
C ALA A 334 4.97 -3.76 -19.25
N TYR A 335 6.09 -4.32 -18.80
CA TYR A 335 7.37 -3.62 -18.82
C TYR A 335 7.88 -3.36 -20.24
N ASN A 336 8.40 -2.14 -20.47
CA ASN A 336 9.10 -1.78 -21.70
C ASN A 336 10.60 -1.62 -21.44
N SER A 337 11.40 -2.57 -21.91
CA SER A 337 12.87 -2.50 -21.79
C SER A 337 13.53 -1.53 -22.78
N ALA A 338 12.79 -1.04 -23.78
CA ALA A 338 13.31 -0.16 -24.83
C ALA A 338 13.17 1.34 -24.51
N VAL A 339 12.66 1.70 -23.32
CA VAL A 339 12.47 3.11 -22.95
C VAL A 339 13.80 3.86 -22.93
N PRO A 340 13.81 5.16 -23.31
CA PRO A 340 15.00 6.01 -23.20
C PRO A 340 15.67 5.90 -21.83
N GLN A 341 16.98 5.68 -21.84
CA GLN A 341 17.78 5.55 -20.62
C GLN A 341 18.55 6.85 -20.34
N TYR A 342 18.75 7.13 -19.06
CA TYR A 342 19.50 8.29 -18.57
C TYR A 342 20.69 7.80 -17.72
N PRO A 343 21.75 7.23 -18.33
CA PRO A 343 22.94 6.83 -17.59
C PRO A 343 23.59 8.05 -16.91
N PHE A 344 24.34 7.83 -15.84
CA PHE A 344 25.06 8.91 -15.16
C PHE A 344 26.12 9.51 -16.10
N ASP A 345 25.98 10.81 -16.41
CA ASP A 345 26.88 11.55 -17.30
C ASP A 345 26.80 13.06 -17.00
N VAL A 346 27.75 13.54 -16.19
CA VAL A 346 27.82 14.94 -15.76
C VAL A 346 28.11 15.89 -16.92
N GLU A 347 28.95 15.48 -17.88
CA GLU A 347 29.32 16.33 -19.01
C GLU A 347 28.17 16.47 -20.00
N LYS A 348 27.43 15.39 -20.24
CA LYS A 348 26.17 15.45 -21.00
C LYS A 348 25.14 16.31 -20.31
N ALA A 349 24.98 16.22 -18.99
CA ALA A 349 24.08 17.08 -18.23
C ALA A 349 24.44 18.58 -18.39
N LYS A 350 25.72 18.94 -18.27
CA LYS A 350 26.21 20.31 -18.52
C LYS A 350 25.91 20.73 -19.96
N SER A 351 26.24 19.88 -20.95
CA SER A 351 26.00 20.17 -22.37
C SER A 351 24.53 20.42 -22.69
N ILE A 352 23.61 19.62 -22.11
CA ILE A 352 22.16 19.81 -22.26
C ILE A 352 21.75 21.21 -21.75
N LEU A 353 22.21 21.59 -20.56
CA LEU A 353 21.93 22.92 -19.98
C LEU A 353 22.53 24.04 -20.83
N ASP A 354 23.77 23.86 -21.30
CA ASP A 354 24.48 24.83 -22.12
C ASP A 354 23.79 25.09 -23.46
N ASN A 355 23.32 24.03 -24.11
CA ASN A 355 22.58 24.09 -25.38
C ASN A 355 21.17 24.68 -25.19
N ALA A 356 20.57 24.47 -24.02
CA ALA A 356 19.28 25.05 -23.64
C ALA A 356 19.37 26.52 -23.19
N GLY A 357 20.58 27.11 -23.15
CA GLY A 357 20.81 28.51 -22.80
C GLY A 357 20.95 28.80 -21.31
N TRP A 358 21.07 27.78 -20.46
CA TRP A 358 21.32 27.94 -19.02
C TRP A 358 22.82 28.13 -18.78
N LYS A 359 23.23 29.34 -18.40
CA LYS A 359 24.65 29.71 -18.24
C LYS A 359 24.96 30.12 -16.82
N ASP A 360 26.16 29.79 -16.35
CA ASP A 360 26.67 30.26 -15.07
C ASP A 360 27.32 31.65 -15.25
N PRO A 361 26.82 32.71 -14.60
CA PRO A 361 27.40 34.05 -14.68
C PRO A 361 28.67 34.22 -13.83
N GLY A 362 29.16 33.16 -13.17
CA GLY A 362 30.34 33.15 -12.32
C GLY A 362 30.06 32.97 -10.83
N ASP A 363 28.81 32.72 -10.43
CA ASP A 363 28.39 32.48 -9.04
C ASP A 363 28.14 31.00 -8.72
N GLY A 364 28.39 30.10 -9.68
CA GLY A 364 28.23 28.66 -9.50
C GLY A 364 26.78 28.19 -9.70
N VAL A 365 25.86 29.07 -10.09
CA VAL A 365 24.44 28.74 -10.29
C VAL A 365 23.97 29.24 -11.66
N ARG A 366 23.51 28.32 -12.50
CA ARG A 366 23.06 28.61 -13.85
C ARG A 366 21.76 29.41 -13.87
N LYS A 367 21.67 30.34 -14.83
CA LYS A 367 20.55 31.25 -15.06
C LYS A 367 20.15 31.26 -16.53
N LYS A 368 18.88 31.51 -16.78
CA LYS A 368 18.30 31.74 -18.12
C LYS A 368 17.18 32.75 -17.97
N ASP A 369 17.29 33.88 -18.65
CA ASP A 369 16.40 35.04 -18.48
C ASP A 369 16.33 35.47 -17.00
N GLN A 370 15.13 35.54 -16.41
CA GLN A 370 14.93 35.83 -14.99
C GLN A 370 14.95 34.59 -14.09
N ASN A 371 15.10 33.39 -14.66
CA ASN A 371 15.04 32.15 -13.92
C ASN A 371 16.44 31.73 -13.43
N VAL A 372 16.51 31.31 -12.17
CA VAL A 372 17.71 30.77 -11.53
C VAL A 372 17.46 29.31 -11.20
N LEU A 373 18.42 28.42 -11.48
CA LEU A 373 18.32 27.01 -11.09
C LEU A 373 18.70 26.84 -9.61
N SER A 374 17.86 27.40 -8.74
CA SER A 374 17.95 27.30 -7.29
C SER A 374 16.59 26.98 -6.67
N PHE A 375 16.49 25.91 -5.87
CA PHE A 375 15.21 25.45 -5.31
C PHE A 375 15.39 24.59 -4.04
N ASN A 376 14.29 24.26 -3.35
CA ASN A 376 14.30 23.34 -2.21
C ASN A 376 14.09 21.88 -2.63
N LEU A 377 14.85 20.97 -2.02
CA LEU A 377 14.64 19.51 -2.09
C LEU A 377 14.14 19.02 -0.74
N THR A 378 12.84 18.77 -0.63
CA THR A 378 12.22 18.30 0.62
C THR A 378 12.28 16.77 0.71
N THR A 379 12.52 16.23 1.90
CA THR A 379 12.35 14.81 2.19
C THR A 379 11.89 14.60 3.64
N ILE A 380 11.70 13.35 4.06
CA ILE A 380 11.37 13.05 5.46
C ILE A 380 12.63 13.10 6.33
N ASP A 381 12.45 13.40 7.62
CA ASP A 381 13.52 13.38 8.63
C ASP A 381 13.94 11.93 8.99
N ASP A 382 14.55 11.25 8.01
CA ASP A 382 15.14 9.93 8.12
C ASP A 382 16.63 10.01 7.70
N PRO A 383 17.58 9.46 8.48
CA PRO A 383 19.00 9.59 8.18
C PRO A 383 19.40 9.10 6.78
N THR A 384 18.81 8.00 6.30
CA THR A 384 19.11 7.44 4.98
C THR A 384 18.58 8.36 3.87
N ARG A 385 17.39 8.92 4.07
CA ARG A 385 16.77 9.90 3.14
C ARG A 385 17.53 11.20 3.07
N VAL A 386 17.93 11.74 4.21
CA VAL A 386 18.70 12.98 4.29
C VAL A 386 20.06 12.79 3.61
N ALA A 387 20.75 11.67 3.86
CA ALA A 387 22.00 11.35 3.17
C ALA A 387 21.82 11.28 1.64
N MET A 388 20.75 10.62 1.18
CA MET A 388 20.42 10.52 -0.25
C MET A 388 20.09 11.89 -0.87
N ALA A 389 19.28 12.71 -0.20
CA ALA A 389 18.93 14.04 -0.66
C ALA A 389 20.16 14.95 -0.77
N ASN A 390 21.08 14.86 0.18
CA ASN A 390 22.35 15.61 0.15
C ASN A 390 23.25 15.16 -1.01
N GLU A 391 23.33 13.86 -1.30
CA GLU A 391 24.11 13.36 -2.44
C GLU A 391 23.51 13.78 -3.79
N ILE A 392 22.17 13.80 -3.89
CA ILE A 392 21.45 14.33 -5.06
C ILE A 392 21.72 15.85 -5.21
N ALA A 393 21.61 16.62 -4.13
CA ALA A 393 21.88 18.06 -4.16
C ALA A 393 23.33 18.37 -4.56
N LYS A 394 24.30 17.60 -4.06
CA LYS A 394 25.71 17.69 -4.45
C LYS A 394 25.92 17.37 -5.93
N SER A 395 25.23 16.35 -6.44
CA SER A 395 25.26 15.96 -7.85
C SER A 395 24.76 17.09 -8.76
N TRP A 396 23.68 17.77 -8.36
CA TRP A 396 23.16 18.93 -9.09
C TRP A 396 24.05 20.17 -8.98
N GLN A 397 24.71 20.38 -7.84
CA GLN A 397 25.67 21.47 -7.69
C GLN A 397 26.84 21.35 -8.69
N ALA A 398 27.28 20.12 -9.01
CA ALA A 398 28.35 19.86 -9.98
C ALA A 398 28.01 20.27 -11.43
N ILE A 399 26.71 20.47 -11.73
CA ILE A 399 26.23 20.98 -13.02
C ILE A 399 25.74 22.43 -12.93
N GLY A 400 25.98 23.11 -11.81
CA GLY A 400 25.60 24.51 -11.59
C GLY A 400 24.13 24.70 -11.19
N ILE A 401 23.54 23.75 -10.46
CA ILE A 401 22.18 23.84 -9.93
C ILE A 401 22.22 23.76 -8.40
N LYS A 402 21.64 24.72 -7.71
CA LYS A 402 21.62 24.78 -6.25
C LYS A 402 20.32 24.17 -5.69
N ALA A 403 20.41 23.02 -5.04
CA ALA A 403 19.29 22.47 -4.27
C ALA A 403 19.56 22.54 -2.77
N THR A 404 18.62 23.11 -2.01
CA THR A 404 18.71 23.20 -0.55
C THR A 404 17.86 22.09 0.06
N VAL A 405 18.49 21.17 0.79
CA VAL A 405 17.79 20.05 1.43
C VAL A 405 16.99 20.55 2.64
N GLN A 406 15.74 20.12 2.72
CA GLN A 406 14.84 20.40 3.85
C GLN A 406 14.16 19.11 4.29
N THR A 407 13.89 19.00 5.59
CA THR A 407 13.20 17.84 6.15
C THR A 407 11.84 18.21 6.70
N VAL A 408 10.92 17.26 6.66
CA VAL A 408 9.63 17.32 7.34
C VAL A 408 9.37 16.00 8.09
N PRO A 409 8.55 16.00 9.16
CA PRO A 409 8.09 14.75 9.75
C PRO A 409 7.40 13.86 8.72
N SER A 410 7.63 12.55 8.80
CA SER A 410 7.09 11.57 7.83
C SER A 410 5.56 11.59 7.74
N SER A 411 4.87 11.84 8.85
CA SER A 411 3.41 11.97 8.91
C SER A 411 2.86 13.19 8.16
N LEU A 412 3.70 14.18 7.85
CA LEU A 412 3.31 15.44 7.23
C LEU A 412 3.67 15.53 5.74
N ILE A 413 4.54 14.66 5.22
CA ILE A 413 5.01 14.79 3.83
C ILE A 413 3.88 14.68 2.81
N VAL A 414 2.90 13.79 3.03
CA VAL A 414 1.77 13.65 2.12
C VAL A 414 0.77 14.80 2.30
N THR A 415 0.38 15.09 3.54
CA THR A 415 -0.71 16.01 3.86
C THR A 415 -0.34 17.48 3.76
N SER A 416 0.90 17.84 4.10
CA SER A 416 1.39 19.22 4.14
C SER A 416 2.26 19.59 2.94
N VAL A 417 2.91 18.62 2.29
CA VAL A 417 3.85 18.91 1.18
C VAL A 417 3.27 18.45 -0.16
N LEU A 418 3.06 17.14 -0.35
CA LEU A 418 2.68 16.56 -1.64
C LEU A 418 1.26 16.96 -2.08
N ARG A 419 0.23 16.72 -1.25
CA ARG A 419 -1.17 17.03 -1.59
C ARG A 419 -1.40 18.52 -1.85
N PRO A 420 -0.89 19.47 -1.04
CA PRO A 420 -1.03 20.90 -1.32
C PRO A 420 -0.13 21.36 -2.48
N ARG A 421 0.81 20.52 -2.95
CA ARG A 421 1.83 20.84 -3.95
C ARG A 421 2.67 22.07 -3.58
N GLN A 422 2.90 22.28 -2.29
CA GLN A 422 3.72 23.37 -1.74
C GLN A 422 5.19 22.95 -1.66
N PHE A 423 5.78 22.62 -2.80
CA PHE A 423 7.19 22.22 -2.91
C PHE A 423 7.79 22.61 -4.26
N ASP A 424 9.12 22.59 -4.34
CA ASP A 424 9.83 22.65 -5.61
C ASP A 424 10.18 21.22 -6.08
N ALA A 425 10.99 20.51 -5.30
CA ALA A 425 11.28 19.09 -5.50
C ALA A 425 11.10 18.29 -4.19
N VAL A 426 10.67 17.03 -4.29
CA VAL A 426 10.48 16.13 -3.13
C VAL A 426 11.08 14.76 -3.40
N LEU A 427 12.02 14.32 -2.58
CA LEU A 427 12.48 12.93 -2.54
C LEU A 427 11.47 12.09 -1.74
N TYR A 428 10.83 11.13 -2.41
CA TYR A 428 9.75 10.31 -1.87
C TYR A 428 9.89 8.85 -2.30
N ASP A 429 9.33 7.94 -1.51
CA ASP A 429 9.13 6.55 -1.90
C ASP A 429 7.64 6.30 -2.09
N TRP A 430 7.27 6.03 -3.33
CA TRP A 430 5.92 5.63 -3.65
C TRP A 430 5.81 4.11 -3.60
N ARG A 431 4.76 3.60 -2.97
CA ARG A 431 4.40 2.17 -2.96
C ARG A 431 3.10 2.00 -3.72
N THR A 432 3.05 1.03 -4.63
CA THR A 432 1.79 0.71 -5.33
C THR A 432 0.84 -0.03 -4.41
N PRO A 433 -0.47 0.29 -4.43
CA PRO A 433 -1.48 -0.45 -3.70
C PRO A 433 -1.86 -1.77 -4.39
N SER A 434 -1.42 -1.98 -5.63
CA SER A 434 -1.87 -3.05 -6.52
C SER A 434 -0.72 -3.71 -7.28
N ASN A 435 -0.86 -4.98 -7.68
CA ASN A 435 0.10 -5.65 -8.58
C ASN A 435 -0.16 -5.32 -10.05
N ASP A 436 -1.35 -4.83 -10.38
CA ASP A 436 -1.68 -4.30 -11.67
C ASP A 436 -0.78 -3.08 -12.03
N PRO A 437 -0.26 -3.02 -13.28
CA PRO A 437 0.64 -1.95 -13.70
C PRO A 437 -0.04 -0.59 -13.95
N ASP A 438 -1.32 -0.41 -13.60
CA ASP A 438 -2.01 0.87 -13.72
C ASP A 438 -1.30 1.98 -12.95
N GLN A 439 -0.98 3.07 -13.65
CA GLN A 439 -0.30 4.24 -13.10
C GLN A 439 -1.16 5.51 -13.21
N TYR A 440 -2.46 5.36 -13.49
CA TYR A 440 -3.38 6.47 -13.67
C TYR A 440 -3.35 7.47 -12.52
N GLU A 441 -3.42 7.01 -11.27
CA GLU A 441 -3.44 7.87 -10.07
C GLU A 441 -2.20 8.77 -9.96
N ASN A 442 -1.06 8.33 -10.48
CA ASN A 442 0.22 9.04 -10.38
C ASN A 442 0.49 10.01 -11.53
N TRP A 443 -0.03 9.76 -12.72
CA TRP A 443 0.44 10.49 -13.93
C TRP A 443 -0.66 10.98 -14.86
N HIS A 444 -1.93 10.62 -14.62
CA HIS A 444 -3.03 11.15 -15.42
C HIS A 444 -3.32 12.62 -15.06
N GLN A 445 -3.65 13.45 -16.04
CA GLN A 445 -3.84 14.90 -15.84
C GLN A 445 -4.99 15.26 -14.89
N THR A 446 -6.03 14.42 -14.81
CA THR A 446 -7.14 14.63 -13.87
C THR A 446 -6.75 14.34 -12.42
N GLN A 447 -5.62 13.65 -12.20
CA GLN A 447 -5.16 13.24 -10.88
C GLN A 447 -4.22 14.25 -10.24
N ILE A 448 -4.09 15.44 -10.82
CA ILE A 448 -3.37 16.55 -10.19
C ILE A 448 -4.16 16.95 -8.92
N PRO A 449 -3.54 16.94 -7.73
CA PRO A 449 -4.19 17.39 -6.50
C PRO A 449 -4.86 18.75 -6.66
N GLY A 450 -6.11 18.85 -6.20
CA GLY A 450 -6.91 20.08 -6.27
C GLY A 450 -7.68 20.30 -7.59
N ALA A 451 -7.34 19.62 -8.69
CA ALA A 451 -8.10 19.69 -9.94
C ALA A 451 -9.41 18.90 -9.90
N THR A 452 -9.41 17.73 -9.23
CA THR A 452 -10.59 16.85 -9.12
C THR A 452 -10.76 16.20 -7.74
N GLY A 453 -9.83 16.39 -6.80
CA GLY A 453 -9.86 15.77 -5.47
C GLY A 453 -8.50 15.24 -5.00
N LEU A 454 -8.49 14.02 -4.47
CA LEU A 454 -7.39 13.34 -3.76
C LEU A 454 -6.32 12.67 -4.66
N GLY A 455 -6.20 13.08 -5.93
CA GLY A 455 -5.27 12.45 -6.88
C GLY A 455 -3.78 12.55 -6.46
N GLN A 456 -2.93 11.69 -7.04
CA GLN A 456 -1.52 11.52 -6.67
C GLN A 456 -0.53 12.00 -7.74
N ASN A 457 -0.99 12.73 -8.77
CA ASN A 457 -0.11 13.38 -9.75
C ASN A 457 0.52 14.64 -9.16
N TYR A 458 1.42 14.43 -8.20
CA TYR A 458 2.09 15.49 -7.44
C TYR A 458 3.00 16.35 -8.31
N SER A 459 3.61 15.78 -9.35
CA SER A 459 4.39 16.53 -10.33
C SER A 459 3.55 17.61 -11.04
N GLY A 460 2.24 17.40 -11.16
CA GLY A 460 1.38 18.29 -11.94
C GLY A 460 1.53 18.07 -13.45
N LEU A 461 1.82 16.83 -13.88
CA LEU A 461 1.92 16.49 -15.29
C LEU A 461 0.56 16.67 -15.96
N ASN A 462 0.47 17.64 -16.86
CA ASN A 462 -0.69 17.88 -17.70
C ASN A 462 -0.34 17.51 -19.14
N ASP A 463 -0.45 16.23 -19.47
CA ASP A 463 -0.11 15.67 -20.77
C ASP A 463 -1.23 14.74 -21.24
N ARG A 464 -1.81 15.07 -22.40
CA ARG A 464 -2.96 14.37 -22.97
C ARG A 464 -2.61 12.98 -23.47
N ASP A 465 -1.44 12.82 -24.10
CA ASP A 465 -1.03 11.53 -24.69
C ASP A 465 -0.77 10.50 -23.58
N VAL A 466 -0.12 10.94 -22.48
CA VAL A 466 0.07 10.13 -21.27
C VAL A 466 -1.28 9.74 -20.68
N SER A 467 -2.21 10.69 -20.59
CA SER A 467 -3.53 10.48 -20.01
C SER A 467 -4.36 9.48 -20.83
N GLU A 468 -4.40 9.62 -22.15
CA GLU A 468 -5.14 8.72 -23.05
C GLU A 468 -4.56 7.30 -23.03
N ALA A 469 -3.22 7.14 -22.99
CA ALA A 469 -2.59 5.83 -22.90
C ALA A 469 -3.02 5.10 -21.61
N LEU A 470 -2.98 5.79 -20.46
CA LEU A 470 -3.36 5.23 -19.16
C LEU A 470 -4.87 4.95 -19.06
N GLU A 471 -5.72 5.86 -19.52
CA GLU A 471 -7.17 5.69 -19.51
C GLU A 471 -7.62 4.49 -20.36
N ASN A 472 -7.07 4.35 -21.57
CA ASN A 472 -7.39 3.23 -22.43
C ASN A 472 -6.85 1.91 -21.85
N ALA A 473 -5.66 1.92 -21.23
CA ALA A 473 -5.05 0.73 -20.67
C ALA A 473 -5.85 0.14 -19.50
N ARG A 474 -6.50 0.98 -18.68
CA ARG A 474 -7.30 0.51 -17.55
C ARG A 474 -8.73 0.10 -17.91
N ARG A 475 -9.24 0.48 -19.10
CA ARG A 475 -10.61 0.16 -19.56
C ARG A 475 -10.73 -1.15 -20.32
N THR A 476 -9.66 -1.62 -20.95
CA THR A 476 -9.66 -2.88 -21.71
C THR A 476 -9.20 -4.06 -20.86
N SER A 477 -9.87 -5.22 -20.98
CA SER A 477 -9.49 -6.48 -20.34
C SER A 477 -8.51 -7.33 -21.17
N ASP A 478 -8.25 -6.95 -22.43
CA ASP A 478 -7.25 -7.63 -23.28
C ASP A 478 -5.83 -7.28 -22.83
N GLN A 479 -5.16 -8.22 -22.18
CA GLN A 479 -3.81 -8.04 -21.64
C GLN A 479 -2.77 -7.63 -22.69
N ALA A 480 -2.86 -8.12 -23.93
CA ALA A 480 -1.92 -7.75 -24.99
C ALA A 480 -2.11 -6.29 -25.38
N LYS A 481 -3.38 -5.86 -25.52
CA LYS A 481 -3.70 -4.45 -25.80
C LYS A 481 -3.27 -3.52 -24.66
N ARG A 482 -3.47 -3.95 -23.41
CA ARG A 482 -2.98 -3.21 -22.23
C ARG A 482 -1.45 -3.07 -22.28
N ALA A 483 -0.73 -4.13 -22.63
CA ALA A 483 0.73 -4.12 -22.67
C ALA A 483 1.27 -3.11 -23.69
N GLU A 484 0.65 -2.99 -24.86
CA GLU A 484 0.99 -1.97 -25.86
C GLU A 484 0.80 -0.54 -25.32
N LEU A 485 -0.35 -0.27 -24.69
CA LEU A 485 -0.67 1.04 -24.14
C LEU A 485 0.27 1.43 -22.98
N TYR A 486 0.61 0.46 -22.12
CA TYR A 486 1.61 0.69 -21.07
C TYR A 486 3.02 0.90 -21.64
N LYS A 487 3.40 0.24 -22.74
CA LYS A 487 4.69 0.52 -23.40
C LYS A 487 4.75 1.94 -23.93
N GLN A 488 3.67 2.41 -24.57
CA GLN A 488 3.53 3.78 -25.04
C GLN A 488 3.60 4.79 -23.88
N PHE A 489 2.88 4.53 -22.78
CA PHE A 489 2.96 5.36 -21.57
C PHE A 489 4.40 5.50 -21.06
N GLN A 490 5.15 4.41 -20.99
CA GLN A 490 6.52 4.44 -20.47
C GLN A 490 7.49 5.20 -21.39
N GLU A 491 7.31 5.12 -22.71
CA GLU A 491 8.08 5.90 -23.68
C GLU A 491 7.80 7.40 -23.52
N LEU A 492 6.53 7.78 -23.39
CA LEU A 492 6.13 9.16 -23.11
C LEU A 492 6.69 9.64 -21.78
N PHE A 493 6.57 8.84 -20.72
CA PHE A 493 7.11 9.18 -19.40
C PHE A 493 8.62 9.44 -19.46
N ALA A 494 9.37 8.56 -20.12
CA ALA A 494 10.82 8.67 -20.26
C ALA A 494 11.24 9.88 -21.11
N ASP A 495 10.46 10.27 -22.12
CA ASP A 495 10.71 11.51 -22.86
C ASP A 495 10.37 12.75 -22.03
N ARG A 496 9.17 12.80 -21.42
CA ARG A 496 8.68 13.98 -20.69
C ARG A 496 9.42 14.23 -19.39
N VAL A 497 9.97 13.19 -18.76
CA VAL A 497 10.67 13.25 -17.45
C VAL A 497 9.87 14.07 -16.42
N PRO A 498 8.62 13.68 -16.09
CA PRO A 498 7.80 14.43 -15.13
C PRO A 498 8.30 14.29 -13.68
N ALA A 499 9.14 13.29 -13.42
CA ALA A 499 9.82 13.04 -12.16
C ALA A 499 11.12 12.29 -12.43
N LEU A 500 12.01 12.26 -11.44
CA LEU A 500 13.31 11.59 -11.54
C LEU A 500 13.24 10.25 -10.82
N LEU A 501 13.11 9.15 -11.55
CA LEU A 501 13.11 7.81 -10.96
C LEU A 501 14.52 7.40 -10.53
N LEU A 502 14.66 6.98 -9.28
CA LEU A 502 15.94 6.60 -8.69
C LEU A 502 16.12 5.09 -8.74
N TYR A 503 15.27 4.34 -8.03
CA TYR A 503 15.39 2.88 -7.94
C TYR A 503 14.06 2.21 -7.55
N TYR A 504 13.88 0.95 -7.91
CA TYR A 504 12.90 0.06 -7.31
C TYR A 504 13.46 -0.52 -6.01
N PRO A 505 12.75 -0.46 -4.89
CA PRO A 505 13.24 -0.98 -3.62
C PRO A 505 13.35 -2.51 -3.62
N VAL A 506 14.36 -3.02 -2.91
CA VAL A 506 14.52 -4.45 -2.63
C VAL A 506 14.23 -4.70 -1.15
N TYR A 507 13.41 -5.70 -0.90
CA TYR A 507 13.15 -6.26 0.41
C TYR A 507 14.12 -7.42 0.66
N THR A 508 14.83 -7.39 1.78
CA THR A 508 15.72 -8.47 2.22
C THR A 508 15.15 -9.14 3.45
N TYR A 509 14.82 -10.41 3.32
CA TYR A 509 14.30 -11.28 4.36
C TYR A 509 15.42 -12.20 4.86
N GLY A 510 15.63 -12.28 6.17
CA GLY A 510 16.64 -13.14 6.77
C GLY A 510 16.01 -14.39 7.37
N VAL A 511 16.45 -15.58 6.96
CA VAL A 511 15.95 -16.84 7.53
C VAL A 511 17.09 -17.79 7.83
N ASP A 512 17.02 -18.44 8.98
CA ASP A 512 17.91 -19.51 9.38
C ASP A 512 17.91 -20.65 8.35
N LYS A 513 19.10 -21.19 8.05
CA LYS A 513 19.31 -22.28 7.09
C LYS A 513 18.53 -23.57 7.42
N ARG A 514 18.08 -23.75 8.67
CA ARG A 514 17.22 -24.86 9.08
C ARG A 514 15.82 -24.81 8.47
N VAL A 515 15.36 -23.63 8.03
CA VAL A 515 14.07 -23.48 7.36
C VAL A 515 14.25 -23.72 5.86
N HIS A 516 13.68 -24.81 5.38
CA HIS A 516 13.80 -25.22 3.98
C HIS A 516 12.65 -24.70 3.12
N ASP A 517 12.85 -24.71 1.80
CA ASP A 517 11.88 -24.31 0.77
C ASP A 517 11.34 -22.86 0.88
N VAL A 518 12.09 -21.97 1.54
CA VAL A 518 11.82 -20.54 1.53
C VAL A 518 12.11 -19.96 0.14
N GLN A 519 11.15 -19.25 -0.42
CA GLN A 519 11.25 -18.60 -1.72
C GLN A 519 10.66 -17.21 -1.65
N LEU A 520 11.29 -16.26 -2.36
CA LEU A 520 10.86 -14.87 -2.39
C LEU A 520 10.72 -14.43 -3.85
N ALA A 521 9.47 -14.30 -4.27
CA ALA A 521 9.10 -13.72 -5.56
C ALA A 521 8.91 -12.19 -5.42
N PRO A 522 8.81 -11.42 -6.53
CA PRO A 522 8.39 -10.02 -6.47
C PRO A 522 7.14 -9.82 -5.59
N MET A 523 7.23 -8.85 -4.69
CA MET A 523 6.26 -8.64 -3.61
C MET A 523 5.48 -7.34 -3.85
N LEU A 524 4.19 -7.35 -3.57
CA LEU A 524 3.40 -6.12 -3.40
C LEU A 524 3.69 -5.51 -2.02
N ALA A 525 3.67 -6.37 -1.01
CA ALA A 525 3.81 -5.99 0.38
C ALA A 525 4.69 -6.99 1.15
N PRO A 526 5.32 -6.59 2.28
CA PRO A 526 6.13 -7.48 3.13
C PRO A 526 5.49 -8.84 3.45
N SER A 527 4.17 -8.88 3.66
CA SER A 527 3.42 -10.10 3.99
C SER A 527 3.44 -11.15 2.88
N ASP A 528 3.70 -10.76 1.63
CA ASP A 528 3.81 -11.69 0.49
C ASP A 528 4.94 -12.71 0.63
N ARG A 529 5.88 -12.51 1.55
CA ARG A 529 6.92 -13.50 1.86
C ARG A 529 6.33 -14.84 2.29
N PHE A 530 5.09 -14.84 2.77
CA PHE A 530 4.38 -16.04 3.19
C PHE A 530 3.61 -16.75 2.07
N ARG A 531 3.64 -16.30 0.81
CA ARG A 531 2.90 -16.97 -0.30
C ARG A 531 3.28 -18.45 -0.46
N GLY A 532 4.53 -18.80 -0.15
CA GLY A 532 5.05 -20.17 -0.18
C GLY A 532 5.08 -20.88 1.18
N VAL A 533 4.50 -20.31 2.24
CA VAL A 533 4.67 -20.82 3.62
C VAL A 533 4.21 -22.27 3.79
N ALA A 534 3.24 -22.73 3.01
CA ALA A 534 2.73 -24.09 3.08
C ALA A 534 3.79 -25.14 2.69
N SER A 535 4.78 -24.79 1.87
CA SER A 535 5.89 -25.68 1.49
C SER A 535 7.07 -25.63 2.46
N TRP A 536 7.13 -24.65 3.37
CA TRP A 536 8.27 -24.51 4.29
C TRP A 536 8.29 -25.66 5.29
N TYR A 537 9.45 -26.23 5.56
CA TYR A 537 9.60 -27.32 6.52
C TYR A 537 10.88 -27.18 7.36
N LEU A 538 10.79 -27.66 8.60
CA LEU A 538 11.91 -27.77 9.55
C LEU A 538 12.31 -29.22 9.79
N LYS A 539 11.36 -30.15 9.69
CA LYS A 539 11.59 -31.57 9.93
C LYS A 539 11.79 -32.29 8.60
N THR A 540 12.73 -33.23 8.60
CA THR A 540 12.94 -34.16 7.50
C THR A 540 12.82 -35.59 8.00
N LYS A 541 12.44 -36.50 7.10
CA LYS A 541 12.53 -37.95 7.31
C LYS A 541 13.24 -38.60 6.14
N ARG A 542 13.97 -39.67 6.42
CA ARG A 542 14.62 -40.48 5.39
C ARG A 542 13.68 -41.57 4.92
N ILE A 543 13.47 -41.63 3.60
CA ILE A 543 12.69 -42.68 2.94
C ILE A 543 13.58 -43.46 1.98
N ALA A 544 13.43 -44.79 1.93
CA ALA A 544 14.18 -45.64 1.02
C ALA A 544 13.61 -45.56 -0.42
N PHE A 545 14.47 -45.58 -1.45
CA PHE A 545 14.04 -45.46 -2.87
C PHE A 545 13.04 -46.52 -3.33
N SER A 546 12.92 -47.67 -2.64
CA SER A 546 12.11 -48.81 -3.08
C SER A 546 10.67 -48.83 -2.56
N THR A 547 10.23 -47.83 -1.80
CA THR A 547 8.82 -47.75 -1.40
C THR A 547 8.02 -47.07 -2.51
N ASP A 548 7.39 -47.90 -3.37
CA ASP A 548 6.21 -47.52 -4.14
C ASP A 548 5.14 -47.02 -3.17
N VAL A 549 5.15 -45.73 -2.89
CA VAL A 549 4.06 -45.01 -2.24
C VAL A 549 3.67 -43.96 -3.26
N GLY A 550 2.44 -44.10 -3.78
CA GLY A 550 1.92 -43.36 -4.93
C GLY A 550 2.36 -41.90 -4.95
N GLU A 551 2.78 -41.45 -6.13
CA GLU A 551 3.10 -40.06 -6.44
C GLU A 551 2.14 -39.11 -5.71
N PRO A 552 2.63 -38.29 -4.76
CA PRO A 552 2.01 -36.99 -4.59
C PRO A 552 2.31 -36.26 -5.89
N THR A 553 1.26 -35.98 -6.68
CA THR A 553 1.33 -35.11 -7.86
C THR A 553 2.29 -33.96 -7.58
N ALA A 554 3.46 -34.02 -8.23
CA ALA A 554 4.40 -32.93 -8.21
C ALA A 554 3.64 -31.68 -8.65
N ALA A 555 3.58 -30.66 -7.80
CA ALA A 555 3.15 -29.35 -8.25
C ALA A 555 3.97 -29.03 -9.52
N PRO A 556 3.32 -28.65 -10.64
CA PRO A 556 4.05 -28.40 -11.86
C PRO A 556 5.10 -27.32 -11.58
N ARG A 557 6.38 -27.67 -11.76
CA ARG A 557 7.42 -26.64 -11.92
C ARG A 557 6.94 -25.73 -13.04
N PRO A 558 6.87 -24.40 -12.86
CA PRO A 558 6.72 -23.51 -13.99
C PRO A 558 8.01 -23.64 -14.82
N THR A 559 7.95 -24.46 -15.86
CA THR A 559 8.95 -24.47 -16.91
C THR A 559 8.89 -23.11 -17.57
N ALA A 560 9.90 -22.27 -17.35
CA ALA A 560 10.11 -21.07 -18.13
C ALA A 560 10.44 -21.49 -19.57
N VAL A 561 9.40 -21.77 -20.35
CA VAL A 561 9.50 -21.89 -21.80
C VAL A 561 9.65 -20.47 -22.33
N LEU A 562 10.88 -20.07 -22.64
CA LEU A 562 11.12 -18.91 -23.50
C LEU A 562 10.43 -19.17 -24.85
N PRO A 563 9.43 -18.38 -25.27
CA PRO A 563 8.88 -18.53 -26.61
C PRO A 563 9.91 -18.03 -27.63
N THR A 564 10.43 -18.95 -28.44
CA THR A 564 11.09 -18.62 -29.70
C THR A 564 10.07 -17.97 -30.63
N LEU A 565 10.36 -16.74 -31.06
CA LEU A 565 9.56 -15.93 -31.96
C LEU A 565 9.37 -16.62 -33.33
N PRO A 566 8.14 -16.71 -33.87
CA PRO A 566 7.94 -16.92 -35.29
C PRO A 566 8.05 -15.57 -36.03
N VAL A 567 8.94 -15.54 -37.03
CA VAL A 567 9.01 -14.49 -38.04
C VAL A 567 7.81 -14.63 -38.97
N VAL A 568 6.96 -13.59 -39.06
CA VAL A 568 5.93 -13.49 -40.11
C VAL A 568 5.95 -12.08 -40.71
N ALA A 569 6.18 -12.02 -42.01
CA ALA A 569 6.19 -10.83 -42.85
C ALA A 569 4.75 -10.39 -43.24
N PRO A 570 4.55 -9.15 -43.72
CA PRO A 570 3.28 -8.44 -43.63
C PRO A 570 2.34 -8.76 -44.80
N THR A 571 1.02 -8.74 -44.55
CA THR A 571 0.00 -8.72 -45.60
C THR A 571 -0.89 -7.49 -45.44
N GLN A 572 -1.06 -6.76 -46.55
CA GLN A 572 -1.81 -5.53 -46.69
C GLN A 572 -3.33 -5.75 -46.84
N THR A 573 -4.06 -4.63 -46.93
CA THR A 573 -5.44 -4.37 -47.44
C THR A 573 -6.59 -4.70 -46.48
N SER A 574 -7.67 -3.92 -46.37
CA SER A 574 -8.14 -2.70 -47.06
C SER A 574 -9.29 -2.04 -46.28
N VAL A 575 -9.53 -0.76 -46.61
CA VAL A 575 -10.56 0.18 -46.13
C VAL A 575 -11.99 -0.15 -46.61
N ALA A 576 -13.01 0.12 -45.78
CA ALA A 576 -14.37 0.61 -46.14
C ALA A 576 -15.13 0.99 -44.84
N ALA A 577 -15.39 2.28 -44.54
CA ALA A 577 -16.52 3.13 -44.96
C ALA A 577 -17.82 2.95 -44.14
N SER A 578 -18.22 4.05 -43.46
CA SER A 578 -19.46 4.27 -42.68
C SER A 578 -20.75 4.28 -43.53
N PRO A 579 -21.94 4.37 -42.90
CA PRO A 579 -22.57 5.70 -42.76
C PRO A 579 -23.42 5.97 -41.49
N THR A 580 -23.35 7.24 -41.09
CA THR A 580 -24.33 8.21 -40.53
C THR A 580 -25.77 7.80 -40.17
N ALA A 581 -26.27 8.25 -39.00
CA ALA A 581 -27.49 9.10 -38.82
C ALA A 581 -27.78 9.38 -37.32
N VAL A 582 -27.78 10.65 -36.86
CA VAL A 582 -28.91 11.62 -36.63
C VAL A 582 -29.49 11.62 -35.20
N ALA A 583 -29.69 12.86 -34.71
CA ALA A 583 -29.97 13.32 -33.36
C ALA A 583 -31.42 13.14 -32.84
N SER A 584 -31.60 13.22 -31.52
CA SER A 584 -32.73 13.91 -30.85
C SER A 584 -32.53 14.05 -29.33
N GLN A 585 -32.77 15.26 -28.79
CA GLN A 585 -33.15 15.51 -27.40
C GLN A 585 -34.68 15.57 -27.30
N PRO A 586 -35.28 15.40 -26.09
CA PRO A 586 -35.77 16.62 -25.38
C PRO A 586 -35.78 16.57 -23.83
N THR A 587 -35.58 17.75 -23.24
CA THR A 587 -36.33 18.49 -22.19
C THR A 587 -36.82 17.85 -20.86
N VAL A 588 -36.27 18.43 -19.78
CA VAL A 588 -36.70 18.76 -18.39
C VAL A 588 -38.14 18.45 -17.91
N VAL A 589 -38.26 17.92 -16.68
CA VAL A 589 -39.37 18.17 -15.73
C VAL A 589 -38.81 18.32 -14.29
N VAL A 590 -39.20 19.40 -13.60
CA VAL A 590 -38.90 19.72 -12.19
C VAL A 590 -40.18 19.52 -11.37
N VAL A 591 -40.09 18.87 -10.20
CA VAL A 591 -41.19 18.76 -9.22
C VAL A 591 -40.74 19.33 -7.89
N VAL A 592 -41.49 20.32 -7.38
CA VAL A 592 -41.33 20.95 -6.08
C VAL A 592 -42.34 20.32 -5.11
N VAL A 593 -41.89 19.88 -3.93
CA VAL A 593 -42.77 19.49 -2.82
C VAL A 593 -42.45 20.38 -1.63
N VAL A 594 -43.46 21.10 -1.16
CA VAL A 594 -43.43 21.95 0.04
C VAL A 594 -43.99 21.14 1.21
N ALA A 595 -43.27 21.07 2.32
CA ALA A 595 -43.79 20.56 3.59
C ALA A 595 -43.56 21.60 4.71
N THR A 596 -44.65 21.98 5.37
CA THR A 596 -44.72 22.86 6.54
C THR A 596 -44.37 22.11 7.83
N PRO A 597 -43.75 22.76 8.84
CA PRO A 597 -43.38 22.10 10.10
C PRO A 597 -44.52 22.12 11.13
N GLN A 598 -44.73 20.99 11.79
CA GLN A 598 -45.67 20.83 12.91
C GLN A 598 -44.93 20.93 14.26
N ALA A 599 -45.59 21.53 15.25
CA ALA A 599 -45.07 21.97 16.54
C ALA A 599 -44.74 20.83 17.53
N SER A 600 -43.77 21.08 18.43
CA SER A 600 -43.52 20.29 19.66
C SER A 600 -44.08 21.01 20.90
N PRO A 601 -44.59 20.28 21.91
CA PRO A 601 -44.90 20.84 23.23
C PRO A 601 -43.68 20.86 24.18
N SER A 602 -43.80 21.70 25.20
CA SER A 602 -42.79 22.18 26.17
C SER A 602 -42.66 21.28 27.44
N PRO A 603 -41.83 21.57 28.46
CA PRO A 603 -40.75 20.68 28.93
C PRO A 603 -40.87 20.18 30.39
N SER A 604 -40.11 19.15 30.76
CA SER A 604 -39.78 18.86 32.18
C SER A 604 -38.27 18.69 32.38
N THR A 605 -37.67 19.71 33.01
CA THR A 605 -36.51 19.72 33.93
C THR A 605 -35.27 18.88 33.58
N ALA A 606 -34.25 19.55 33.03
CA ALA A 606 -32.83 19.18 33.04
C ALA A 606 -31.99 20.46 33.32
N PRO A 607 -30.74 20.35 33.84
CA PRO A 607 -30.07 21.42 34.57
C PRO A 607 -29.69 22.64 33.71
N THR A 608 -29.70 23.79 34.38
CA THR A 608 -29.52 25.16 33.89
C THR A 608 -28.33 25.32 32.93
N SER A 609 -28.62 25.73 31.68
CA SER A 609 -27.62 26.07 30.66
C SER A 609 -26.82 27.33 31.04
N GLN A 610 -25.51 27.21 31.27
CA GLN A 610 -24.60 28.34 31.51
C GLN A 610 -24.09 29.00 30.21
N CYS A 611 -24.97 29.30 29.27
CA CYS A 611 -24.65 30.12 28.11
C CYS A 611 -25.57 31.34 28.10
N ALA A 612 -25.28 32.31 28.98
CA ALA A 612 -25.95 33.60 28.95
C ALA A 612 -25.43 34.41 27.75
N SER A 613 -26.31 34.60 26.76
CA SER A 613 -26.24 35.57 25.65
C SER A 613 -24.88 35.76 24.96
N LEU A 614 -24.53 34.84 24.05
CA LEU A 614 -23.51 35.10 23.03
C LEU A 614 -24.21 35.63 21.76
N ALA A 615 -23.91 36.86 21.37
CA ALA A 615 -24.33 37.46 20.11
C ALA A 615 -23.10 37.99 19.38
N GLY A 616 -22.87 37.54 18.15
CA GLY A 616 -21.79 37.99 17.27
C GLY A 616 -22.34 38.61 16.00
N ILE A 617 -21.72 39.70 15.52
CA ILE A 617 -22.04 40.35 14.25
C ILE A 617 -20.85 40.15 13.32
N ILE A 618 -21.06 39.45 12.20
CA ILE A 618 -20.06 39.37 11.12
C ILE A 618 -20.43 40.42 10.07
N LYS A 619 -19.53 41.36 9.79
CA LYS A 619 -19.69 42.33 8.70
C LYS A 619 -18.94 41.82 7.47
N SER A 620 -19.66 41.64 6.36
CA SER A 620 -19.04 41.34 5.06
C SER A 620 -18.63 42.65 4.36
N PRO A 621 -17.43 42.77 3.77
CA PRO A 621 -17.23 43.69 2.66
C PRO A 621 -17.94 43.09 1.43
N ALA A 622 -18.57 43.94 0.62
CA ALA A 622 -19.36 43.52 -0.52
C ALA A 622 -18.56 42.73 -1.57
N THR A 623 -19.18 41.62 -2.01
CA THR A 623 -18.96 40.82 -3.23
C THR A 623 -17.56 40.23 -3.47
N ASP A 624 -17.50 38.89 -3.50
CA ASP A 624 -16.40 38.02 -3.97
C ASP A 624 -15.06 38.08 -3.23
N SER A 625 -15.08 38.22 -1.90
CA SER A 625 -13.88 38.02 -1.08
C SER A 625 -14.17 37.29 0.24
N ASN A 626 -13.15 36.58 0.73
CA ASN A 626 -13.17 35.75 1.95
C ASN A 626 -13.91 36.44 3.11
N VAL A 627 -14.86 35.75 3.74
CA VAL A 627 -15.56 36.27 4.93
C VAL A 627 -14.66 36.05 6.16
N SER A 628 -14.06 37.13 6.67
CA SER A 628 -13.39 37.14 7.97
C SER A 628 -14.29 37.79 9.01
N GLY A 629 -14.47 37.14 10.17
CA GLY A 629 -15.29 37.65 11.26
C GLY A 629 -14.64 37.42 12.61
N ILE A 630 -14.87 38.34 13.55
CA ILE A 630 -14.40 38.23 14.93
C ILE A 630 -15.59 37.79 15.80
N ILE A 631 -15.43 36.70 16.54
CA ILE A 631 -16.40 36.28 17.55
C ILE A 631 -15.80 36.59 18.92
N GLU A 632 -16.39 37.56 19.61
CA GLU A 632 -16.00 37.90 20.98
C GLU A 632 -16.74 36.97 21.94
N ILE A 633 -16.00 36.13 22.68
CA ILE A 633 -16.53 35.26 23.72
C ILE A 633 -16.01 35.78 25.06
N ARG A 634 -16.89 36.28 25.92
CA ARG A 634 -16.52 36.73 27.27
C ARG A 634 -16.74 35.59 28.27
N GLY A 635 -15.68 35.17 28.94
CA GLY A 635 -15.75 34.22 30.04
C GLY A 635 -16.22 34.89 31.34
N ASP A 636 -16.87 34.13 32.21
CA ASP A 636 -17.21 34.57 33.56
C ASP A 636 -15.97 34.50 34.45
N ALA A 637 -15.75 35.51 35.31
CA ALA A 637 -14.47 35.84 35.97
C ALA A 637 -13.96 34.82 37.04
N GLY A 638 -14.43 33.57 37.01
CA GLY A 638 -14.18 32.57 38.05
C GLY A 638 -13.43 31.29 37.62
N ARG A 639 -13.00 31.13 36.36
CA ARG A 639 -12.30 29.90 35.89
C ARG A 639 -11.10 30.21 34.99
N PRO A 640 -9.87 30.28 35.53
CA PRO A 640 -8.69 30.72 34.79
C PRO A 640 -8.00 29.66 33.91
N ASN A 641 -8.61 28.51 33.59
CA ASN A 641 -7.96 27.43 32.84
C ASN A 641 -8.85 26.83 31.73
N MET A 642 -9.03 27.56 30.63
CA MET A 642 -9.68 27.04 29.41
C MET A 642 -8.70 27.13 28.24
N SER A 643 -8.30 26.00 27.67
CA SER A 643 -7.21 25.94 26.67
C SER A 643 -7.65 25.49 25.27
N TYR A 644 -8.91 25.03 25.09
CA TYR A 644 -9.33 24.39 23.84
C TYR A 644 -10.79 24.68 23.48
N TRP A 645 -11.04 24.82 22.17
CA TRP A 645 -12.38 24.98 21.61
C TRP A 645 -12.55 24.09 20.38
N LYS A 646 -13.71 23.43 20.26
CA LYS A 646 -14.13 22.71 19.05
C LYS A 646 -15.31 23.43 18.41
N LEU A 647 -15.19 23.77 17.13
CA LEU A 647 -16.25 24.33 16.31
C LEU A 647 -16.75 23.25 15.36
N GLU A 648 -18.02 22.88 15.46
CA GLU A 648 -18.67 21.97 14.52
C GLU A 648 -19.72 22.73 13.71
N TYR A 649 -19.67 22.53 12.39
CA TYR A 649 -20.62 23.09 11.44
C TYR A 649 -21.67 22.04 11.10
N ARG A 650 -22.95 22.39 11.18
CA ARG A 650 -24.04 21.60 10.59
C ARG A 650 -24.77 22.45 9.57
N VAL A 651 -24.76 21.99 8.32
CA VAL A 651 -25.77 22.37 7.33
C VAL A 651 -26.59 21.15 7.04
N ASP A 652 -27.89 21.33 7.13
CA ASP A 652 -28.91 20.36 6.79
C ASP A 652 -28.82 20.09 5.27
N SER A 653 -27.85 19.27 4.85
CA SER A 653 -27.78 18.49 3.58
C SER A 653 -26.36 18.08 3.13
N ASN A 654 -25.25 18.46 3.80
CA ASN A 654 -23.92 17.91 3.49
C ASN A 654 -22.87 18.26 4.57
N PRO A 655 -22.10 17.31 5.15
CA PRO A 655 -21.12 17.63 6.18
C PRO A 655 -19.80 18.14 5.56
N TYR A 656 -19.56 19.45 5.65
CA TYR A 656 -18.24 20.04 5.37
C TYR A 656 -17.43 20.16 6.67
N TYR A 657 -16.25 19.54 6.70
CA TYR A 657 -15.31 19.57 7.83
C TYR A 657 -14.61 20.94 7.95
N ALA A 658 -14.55 21.48 9.17
CA ALA A 658 -13.60 22.54 9.56
C ALA A 658 -12.57 21.95 10.54
N GLN A 659 -11.29 22.34 10.41
CA GLN A 659 -10.18 21.77 11.18
C GLN A 659 -9.72 22.71 12.29
N LEU A 660 -9.30 22.12 13.41
CA LEU A 660 -8.88 22.79 14.65
C LEU A 660 -7.58 23.60 14.45
N VAL A 661 -7.51 24.82 14.98
CA VAL A 661 -6.25 25.53 15.20
C VAL A 661 -5.95 25.51 16.69
N ARG A 662 -4.87 24.83 17.08
CA ARG A 662 -4.32 24.89 18.44
C ARG A 662 -3.72 26.28 18.65
N SER A 663 -4.13 26.97 19.70
CA SER A 663 -3.42 28.16 20.20
C SER A 663 -2.60 27.73 21.41
N ASP A 664 -1.30 27.98 21.39
CA ASP A 664 -0.39 27.64 22.49
C ASP A 664 -0.35 28.74 23.57
N VAL A 665 -1.25 29.73 23.49
CA VAL A 665 -1.28 30.89 24.40
C VAL A 665 -2.44 30.76 25.40
N PRO A 666 -2.20 30.85 26.71
CA PRO A 666 -3.25 30.94 27.72
C PRO A 666 -4.12 32.18 27.45
N VAL A 667 -5.42 32.00 27.24
CA VAL A 667 -6.34 33.11 26.93
C VAL A 667 -6.73 33.81 28.24
N THR A 668 -5.87 34.71 28.72
CA THR A 668 -6.25 35.70 29.72
C THR A 668 -6.61 36.99 28.98
N ASP A 669 -7.91 37.26 28.86
CA ASP A 669 -8.48 38.46 28.24
C ASP A 669 -8.06 38.72 26.79
N SER A 670 -8.62 37.99 25.82
CA SER A 670 -8.44 38.37 24.42
C SER A 670 -9.53 37.84 23.48
N VAL A 671 -9.86 38.69 22.52
CA VAL A 671 -10.72 38.49 21.37
C VAL A 671 -10.16 37.38 20.45
N LEU A 672 -10.96 36.36 20.13
CA LEU A 672 -10.56 35.31 19.20
C LEU A 672 -10.94 35.71 17.76
N SER A 673 -9.97 35.77 16.87
CA SER A 673 -10.21 36.00 15.43
C SER A 673 -10.31 34.67 14.69
N LEU A 674 -11.45 34.40 14.06
CA LEU A 674 -11.67 33.21 13.25
C LEU A 674 -11.47 33.56 11.76
N TRP A 675 -10.65 32.76 11.08
CA TRP A 675 -10.42 32.89 9.64
C TRP A 675 -11.12 31.73 8.93
N ALA A 676 -12.22 32.01 8.24
CA ALA A 676 -12.87 31.05 7.36
C ALA A 676 -12.46 31.36 5.91
N THR A 677 -11.72 30.45 5.29
CA THR A 677 -11.25 30.57 3.90
C THR A 677 -12.23 29.91 2.94
N LYS A 678 -13.49 30.37 2.90
CA LYS A 678 -14.38 30.08 1.77
C LYS A 678 -15.64 30.95 1.73
N THR A 679 -16.14 31.19 0.51
CA THR A 679 -17.43 31.83 0.23
C THR A 679 -18.57 31.03 0.84
N VAL A 680 -19.28 31.61 1.81
CA VAL A 680 -20.53 31.08 2.36
C VAL A 680 -21.70 31.85 1.74
N PRO A 681 -22.78 31.18 1.29
CA PRO A 681 -24.00 31.86 0.87
C PRO A 681 -24.59 32.69 2.03
N ASN A 682 -25.35 33.74 1.72
CA ASN A 682 -26.06 34.51 2.75
C ASN A 682 -27.05 33.60 3.51
N GLY A 683 -27.04 33.65 4.84
CA GLY A 683 -27.88 32.76 5.65
C GLY A 683 -27.64 32.82 7.16
N VAL A 684 -28.51 32.10 7.89
CA VAL A 684 -28.38 31.86 9.32
C VAL A 684 -27.68 30.53 9.52
N TYR A 685 -26.58 30.53 10.26
CA TYR A 685 -25.80 29.34 10.59
C TYR A 685 -25.83 29.05 12.08
N TRP A 686 -25.87 27.77 12.42
CA TRP A 686 -25.73 27.31 13.80
C TRP A 686 -24.35 26.70 13.98
N LEU A 687 -23.58 27.26 14.89
CA LEU A 687 -22.27 26.76 15.28
C LEU A 687 -22.38 26.06 16.62
N GLN A 688 -21.83 24.86 16.72
CA GLN A 688 -21.74 24.17 18.00
C GLN A 688 -20.34 24.36 18.56
N LEU A 689 -20.27 24.98 19.74
CA LEU A 689 -19.03 25.25 20.46
C LEU A 689 -18.95 24.32 21.67
N THR A 690 -17.89 23.54 21.78
CA THR A 690 -17.63 22.69 22.96
C THR A 690 -16.33 23.13 23.62
N VAL A 691 -16.42 23.45 24.91
CA VAL A 691 -15.25 23.77 25.75
C VAL A 691 -14.67 22.47 26.27
N VAL A 692 -13.37 22.29 26.11
CA VAL A 692 -12.64 21.15 26.66
C VAL A 692 -11.66 21.67 27.70
N ASP A 693 -11.74 21.13 28.91
CA ASP A 693 -10.76 21.46 29.94
C ASP A 693 -9.44 20.71 29.74
N ASN A 694 -8.42 21.09 30.50
CA ASN A 694 -7.06 20.55 30.37
C ASN A 694 -6.95 19.06 30.77
N THR A 695 -8.03 18.47 31.28
CA THR A 695 -8.12 17.05 31.66
C THR A 695 -8.87 16.21 30.62
N GLY A 696 -9.31 16.81 29.53
CA GLY A 696 -10.01 16.12 28.44
C GLY A 696 -11.51 15.90 28.73
N ASN A 697 -12.07 16.53 29.76
CA ASN A 697 -13.50 16.48 30.00
C ASN A 697 -14.23 17.48 29.10
N PHE A 698 -15.26 17.00 28.41
CA PHE A 698 -16.10 17.80 27.53
C PHE A 698 -17.19 18.50 28.34
N GLY A 699 -17.25 19.83 28.25
CA GLY A 699 -18.40 20.59 28.74
C GLY A 699 -19.64 20.39 27.85
N THR A 700 -20.81 20.79 28.35
CA THR A 700 -22.05 20.78 27.55
C THR A 700 -21.88 21.68 26.31
N PRO A 701 -22.21 21.21 25.10
CA PRO A 701 -22.07 22.02 23.90
C PRO A 701 -23.03 23.24 23.93
N CYS A 702 -22.54 24.42 23.55
CA CYS A 702 -23.38 25.59 23.33
C CYS A 702 -23.61 25.82 21.83
N GLN A 703 -24.86 26.14 21.46
CA GLN A 703 -25.20 26.52 20.09
C GLN A 703 -25.18 28.05 19.95
N ILE A 704 -24.44 28.53 18.96
CA ILE A 704 -24.34 29.94 18.62
C ILE A 704 -25.04 30.15 17.29
N ARG A 705 -26.03 31.06 17.27
CA ARG A 705 -26.68 31.50 16.04
C ARG A 705 -25.88 32.63 15.42
N VAL A 706 -25.39 32.44 14.20
CA VAL A 706 -24.66 33.46 13.45
C VAL A 706 -25.51 33.88 12.26
N ASN A 707 -25.73 35.19 12.12
CA ASN A 707 -26.45 35.76 10.98
C ASN A 707 -25.42 36.44 10.07
N VAL A 708 -25.20 35.89 8.88
CA VAL A 708 -24.29 36.48 7.90
C VAL A 708 -25.11 37.40 7.00
N ALA A 709 -24.99 38.70 7.24
CA ALA A 709 -25.64 39.74 6.44
C ALA A 709 -24.60 40.41 5.51
N ASN A 710 -25.06 40.82 4.31
CA ASN A 710 -24.27 41.63 3.38
C ASN A 710 -23.87 42.97 3.98
#